data_AF-A0A9C5ZK70-F1
#
_entry.id   AF-A0A9C5ZK70-F1
#
_cell.length_a   1.000
_cell.length_b   1.000
_cell.length_c   1.000
_cell.angle_alpha   90.00
_cell.angle_beta   90.00
_cell.angle_gamma   90.00
#
_symmetry.space_group_name_H-M   'P 1'
#
loop_
_entity.id
_entity.type
_entity.pdbx_description
1 polymer ?
#
loop_
_entity_poly.entity_id
_entity_poly.type
_entity_poly.pdbx_seq_one_letter_code
_entity_poly.pdbx_strand_id
1 'polypeptide(L)'
;MANNSNNSGSNIVVGAVGSLNASGGGNDLWHECVAWLTRCQIIPPDHVANSPTAEIRVLALTLRDGVLLCNLVLYLDPTCMDPSDFTRRPQMAQFLCCKNIKLFLDVCRNHFKVRESDLFDANMLYDLTNFHRVLITLSKLSQCAKVQQLHPKLEGFNLQLSPSERSHSDEDIYKDLHSTTNDNVECNGHVDEHINTKEEEVYQDLCALQRTSRSQITSATSFEQRDYVIRELIDTESNYLDVLNALKTKFMAPLERYLNPEELRQIFPRIKELADIHTKFLDKLRDSLQPHAKVKMSQVFLEFREPFLIYGEYCSCLLGAIDYLADICKKNQIIDQLVQVCEREYNVGKLQLRDILSVPMQRILKYHLLLDKLVKETSPMHEDYRSLERAKEAMIDVSQYINEVKRDSDHLVIIQKVKDSIIDLHLPQNGNDLLQYGRLLLDGELHIKAHEDQKTKLRYAFVFDKILILVKPLNAKAGDMQYRFRDSHNLNEYRVEQSHSRRTLGRDTRFKYQLLLARKSGKTAFTLYLKSEPERDKWRKALTEAMENLDPPGCRNTDHKMEIFTFDAPTTCRHCSKFLKGRIHQGYRCKVCEIAVHKGCISSTGRCKQTTVSIPPPVCDRKLAEFNWFVGNMDRETAQIRLERRRVGTYLLRVRPQGASNPNETMYALSLKTDENVIKHMKINRDYHGDNVTYCLSTRRGFKSIVDLVSYYERNDLGENFAGLNQSLQWPFREIYGTAIFDFEPQGTNQLQLKAGCQVLIIGKDGDDRGWWRGKVGDVVGYFPKEYVQMQPPTSDEL
;
A
#
# COMPACT_ATOMS: atom_id res chain seq x y z
N MET A 1 -49.83 50.69 -6.51
CA MET A 1 -50.84 50.15 -5.57
C MET A 1 -51.20 48.76 -6.04
N ALA A 2 -50.97 47.78 -5.14
CA ALA A 2 -51.31 46.34 -5.15
C ALA A 2 -50.94 45.52 -6.41
N ASN A 3 -49.84 44.76 -6.38
CA ASN A 3 -49.69 43.35 -5.90
C ASN A 3 -49.76 42.40 -7.10
N ASN A 4 -48.95 41.35 -7.28
CA ASN A 4 -47.92 40.73 -6.44
C ASN A 4 -46.97 39.92 -7.34
N SER A 5 -45.76 39.72 -6.85
CA SER A 5 -44.55 39.29 -7.55
C SER A 5 -44.33 37.77 -7.68
N ASN A 6 -43.81 37.42 -8.85
CA ASN A 6 -42.89 36.35 -9.26
C ASN A 6 -42.24 35.48 -8.18
N ASN A 7 -42.23 34.17 -8.43
CA ASN A 7 -41.23 33.23 -7.94
C ASN A 7 -40.74 32.34 -9.09
N SER A 8 -39.42 32.27 -9.25
CA SER A 8 -38.69 31.80 -10.43
C SER A 8 -38.28 30.33 -10.32
N GLY A 9 -38.55 29.54 -11.37
CA GLY A 9 -38.04 28.20 -11.56
C GLY A 9 -37.80 27.89 -13.04
N SER A 10 -36.63 27.27 -13.30
CA SER A 10 -36.30 26.33 -14.40
C SER A 10 -36.67 26.67 -15.85
N ASN A 11 -35.67 26.80 -16.72
CA ASN A 11 -35.40 25.80 -17.77
C ASN A 11 -34.27 26.21 -18.72
N ILE A 12 -33.42 25.23 -19.01
CA ILE A 12 -32.33 25.23 -19.98
C ILE A 12 -32.92 24.83 -21.33
N VAL A 13 -32.80 25.69 -22.35
CA VAL A 13 -32.94 25.31 -23.77
C VAL A 13 -31.95 26.14 -24.62
N VAL A 14 -30.98 25.42 -25.20
CA VAL A 14 -30.37 25.53 -26.53
C VAL A 14 -29.99 26.94 -27.05
N GLY A 15 -28.68 27.18 -27.19
CA GLY A 15 -28.11 28.30 -27.93
C GLY A 15 -26.93 27.84 -28.81
N ALA A 16 -26.98 28.22 -30.09
CA ALA A 16 -26.15 27.72 -31.17
C ALA A 16 -24.69 28.21 -31.17
N VAL A 17 -23.87 27.37 -31.80
CA VAL A 17 -22.62 27.59 -32.55
C VAL A 17 -22.12 29.04 -32.64
N GLY A 18 -20.94 29.28 -32.07
CA GLY A 18 -20.13 30.47 -32.30
C GLY A 18 -18.64 30.11 -32.36
N SER A 19 -18.09 30.08 -33.57
CA SER A 19 -16.64 30.00 -33.84
C SER A 19 -15.89 31.17 -33.22
N LEU A 20 -14.80 30.89 -32.51
CA LEU A 20 -13.68 31.81 -32.33
C LEU A 20 -12.37 31.03 -32.49
N ASN A 21 -11.62 31.41 -33.52
CA ASN A 21 -10.38 30.81 -33.97
C ASN A 21 -9.16 31.30 -33.18
N ALA A 22 -8.20 30.37 -33.07
CA ALA A 22 -6.75 30.52 -33.20
C ALA A 22 -5.90 31.04 -32.02
N SER A 23 -5.16 30.12 -31.41
CA SER A 23 -3.68 30.13 -31.45
C SER A 23 -3.07 28.79 -30.99
N GLY A 24 -2.45 28.03 -31.91
CA GLY A 24 -1.61 26.85 -31.61
C GLY A 24 -1.96 25.56 -32.39
N GLY A 25 -1.57 25.49 -33.67
CA GLY A 25 -1.93 24.43 -34.64
C GLY A 25 -1.32 23.04 -34.48
N GLY A 26 -0.82 22.64 -33.30
CA GLY A 26 -0.27 21.29 -33.06
C GLY A 26 -1.19 20.32 -32.31
N ASN A 27 -2.34 20.80 -31.83
CA ASN A 27 -3.16 20.12 -30.81
C ASN A 27 -4.29 19.23 -31.35
N ASP A 28 -4.63 19.25 -32.64
CA ASP A 28 -5.85 18.57 -33.13
C ASP A 28 -5.67 17.06 -33.42
N LEU A 29 -4.49 16.61 -33.86
CA LEU A 29 -4.34 15.24 -34.40
C LEU A 29 -4.59 14.14 -33.35
N TRP A 30 -4.05 14.30 -32.14
CA TRP A 30 -4.21 13.29 -31.11
C TRP A 30 -5.63 13.28 -30.54
N HIS A 31 -6.32 14.45 -30.48
CA HIS A 31 -7.73 14.53 -30.10
C HIS A 31 -8.63 13.85 -31.14
N GLU A 32 -8.36 14.01 -32.44
CA GLU A 32 -9.07 13.26 -33.49
C GLU A 32 -8.87 11.74 -33.35
N CYS A 33 -7.64 11.32 -32.99
CA CYS A 33 -7.36 9.92 -32.69
C CYS A 33 -8.17 9.43 -31.48
N VAL A 34 -8.25 10.20 -30.39
CA VAL A 34 -9.10 9.86 -29.23
C VAL A 34 -10.55 9.72 -29.68
N ALA A 35 -11.09 10.71 -30.41
CA ALA A 35 -12.47 10.69 -30.88
C ALA A 35 -12.77 9.47 -31.76
N TRP A 36 -11.83 9.07 -32.62
CA TRP A 36 -11.96 7.87 -33.43
C TRP A 36 -11.94 6.59 -32.58
N LEU A 37 -11.05 6.49 -31.59
CA LEU A 37 -11.02 5.35 -30.64
C LEU A 37 -12.31 5.26 -29.80
N THR A 38 -12.89 6.40 -29.44
CA THR A 38 -14.19 6.47 -28.76
C THR A 38 -15.33 5.98 -29.67
N ARG A 39 -15.34 6.36 -30.96
CA ARG A 39 -16.29 5.80 -31.95
C ARG A 39 -16.12 4.29 -32.14
N CYS A 40 -14.90 3.79 -32.03
CA CYS A 40 -14.59 2.35 -32.07
C CYS A 40 -14.92 1.62 -30.76
N GLN A 41 -15.47 2.31 -29.75
CA GLN A 41 -15.75 1.75 -28.41
C GLN A 41 -14.51 1.19 -27.69
N ILE A 42 -13.31 1.67 -28.05
CA ILE A 42 -12.05 1.27 -27.42
C ILE A 42 -11.75 2.15 -26.21
N ILE A 43 -12.08 3.42 -26.29
CA ILE A 43 -12.00 4.37 -25.18
C ILE A 43 -13.43 4.77 -24.78
N PRO A 44 -13.83 4.65 -23.50
CA PRO A 44 -15.13 5.13 -23.03
C PRO A 44 -15.31 6.65 -23.23
N PRO A 45 -16.53 7.17 -23.52
CA PRO A 45 -16.74 8.60 -23.74
C PRO A 45 -16.36 9.52 -22.57
N ASP A 46 -16.44 9.00 -21.35
CA ASP A 46 -16.13 9.64 -20.07
C ASP A 46 -14.66 9.50 -19.64
N HIS A 47 -13.85 8.78 -20.42
CA HIS A 47 -12.43 8.61 -20.15
C HIS A 47 -11.67 9.94 -20.14
N VAL A 48 -10.69 10.10 -19.24
CA VAL A 48 -9.89 11.33 -19.05
C VAL A 48 -9.27 11.84 -20.36
N ALA A 49 -8.90 10.94 -21.28
CA ALA A 49 -8.36 11.31 -22.60
C ALA A 49 -9.34 12.13 -23.48
N ASN A 50 -10.66 12.04 -23.24
CA ASN A 50 -11.67 12.87 -23.91
C ASN A 50 -11.84 14.25 -23.26
N SER A 51 -11.18 14.53 -22.12
CA SER A 51 -11.28 15.84 -21.47
C SER A 51 -10.67 16.95 -22.35
N PRO A 52 -11.30 18.13 -22.45
CA PRO A 52 -10.72 19.27 -23.17
C PRO A 52 -9.41 19.80 -22.55
N THR A 53 -9.11 19.41 -21.31
CA THR A 53 -7.85 19.74 -20.61
C THR A 53 -6.82 18.61 -20.64
N ALA A 54 -7.11 17.50 -21.32
CA ALA A 54 -6.19 16.37 -21.36
C ALA A 54 -4.92 16.72 -22.14
N GLU A 55 -3.80 16.16 -21.69
CA GLU A 55 -2.53 16.22 -22.40
C GLU A 55 -2.35 14.97 -23.26
N ILE A 56 -1.60 15.09 -24.36
CA ILE A 56 -1.28 13.95 -25.23
C ILE A 56 -0.66 12.76 -24.49
N ARG A 57 0.09 13.03 -23.43
CA ARG A 57 0.70 12.01 -22.57
C ARG A 57 -0.36 11.05 -22.00
N VAL A 58 -1.58 11.52 -21.74
CA VAL A 58 -2.70 10.68 -21.28
C VAL A 58 -3.03 9.60 -22.31
N LEU A 59 -3.21 9.98 -23.59
CA LEU A 59 -3.45 9.01 -24.66
C LEU A 59 -2.26 8.07 -24.84
N ALA A 60 -1.04 8.60 -24.81
CA ALA A 60 0.16 7.80 -25.01
C ALA A 60 0.34 6.74 -23.91
N LEU A 61 0.10 7.10 -22.65
CA LEU A 61 0.07 6.15 -21.52
C LEU A 61 -1.08 5.14 -21.64
N THR A 62 -2.25 5.58 -22.11
CA THR A 62 -3.44 4.72 -22.30
C THR A 62 -3.21 3.62 -23.34
N LEU A 63 -2.44 3.90 -24.39
CA LEU A 63 -2.13 2.91 -25.45
C LEU A 63 -0.83 2.12 -25.19
N ARG A 64 -0.04 2.52 -24.20
CA ARG A 64 1.36 2.11 -23.98
C ARG A 64 1.56 0.61 -23.83
N ASP A 65 0.56 -0.10 -23.34
CA ASP A 65 0.61 -1.54 -23.03
C ASP A 65 0.22 -2.43 -24.22
N GLY A 66 -0.25 -1.83 -25.31
CA GLY A 66 -0.72 -2.49 -26.52
C GLY A 66 -2.06 -3.24 -26.38
N VAL A 67 -2.70 -3.28 -25.21
CA VAL A 67 -3.96 -4.01 -24.96
C VAL A 67 -5.10 -3.37 -25.75
N LEU A 68 -5.27 -2.05 -25.64
CA LEU A 68 -6.30 -1.33 -26.39
C LEU A 68 -6.06 -1.38 -27.90
N LEU A 69 -4.80 -1.44 -28.34
CA LEU A 69 -4.45 -1.60 -29.75
C LEU A 69 -4.85 -3.00 -30.27
N CYS A 70 -4.64 -4.06 -29.48
CA CYS A 70 -5.10 -5.40 -29.83
C CYS A 70 -6.64 -5.49 -29.84
N ASN A 71 -7.30 -4.88 -28.86
CA ASN A 71 -8.76 -4.80 -28.82
C ASN A 71 -9.33 -4.02 -30.01
N LEU A 72 -8.64 -2.94 -30.44
CA LEU A 72 -9.02 -2.17 -31.62
C LEU A 72 -9.05 -3.04 -32.87
N VAL A 73 -7.99 -3.80 -33.17
CA VAL A 73 -7.97 -4.63 -34.38
C VAL A 73 -9.00 -5.76 -34.33
N LEU A 74 -9.28 -6.32 -33.14
CA LEU A 74 -10.35 -7.29 -32.93
C LEU A 74 -11.75 -6.70 -33.11
N TYR A 75 -11.96 -5.45 -32.69
CA TYR A 75 -13.21 -4.72 -32.96
C TYR A 75 -13.39 -4.48 -34.46
N LEU A 76 -12.33 -4.05 -35.14
CA LEU A 76 -12.36 -3.77 -36.57
C LEU A 76 -12.61 -5.03 -37.41
N ASP A 77 -12.00 -6.16 -37.04
CA ASP A 77 -12.29 -7.47 -37.63
C ASP A 77 -11.99 -8.60 -36.63
N PRO A 78 -13.00 -9.30 -36.09
CA PRO A 78 -12.81 -10.37 -35.11
C PRO A 78 -12.01 -11.57 -35.62
N THR A 79 -11.80 -11.70 -36.93
CA THR A 79 -11.05 -12.81 -37.53
C THR A 79 -9.54 -12.55 -37.61
N CYS A 80 -9.07 -11.36 -37.20
CA CYS A 80 -7.70 -10.94 -37.44
C CYS A 80 -6.64 -11.61 -36.54
N MET A 81 -7.04 -12.07 -35.34
CA MET A 81 -6.18 -12.74 -34.36
C MET A 81 -7.02 -13.45 -33.28
N ASP A 82 -6.41 -14.37 -32.52
CA ASP A 82 -7.09 -14.98 -31.37
C ASP A 82 -7.00 -14.04 -30.15
N PRO A 83 -8.11 -13.77 -29.42
CA PRO A 83 -8.07 -12.97 -28.20
C PRO A 83 -7.18 -13.51 -27.07
N SER A 84 -6.71 -14.75 -27.16
CA SER A 84 -5.74 -15.38 -26.25
C SER A 84 -4.27 -15.11 -26.61
N ASP A 85 -3.99 -14.59 -27.82
CA ASP A 85 -2.62 -14.36 -28.29
C ASP A 85 -1.92 -13.22 -27.54
N PHE A 86 -2.68 -12.21 -27.10
CA PHE A 86 -2.17 -11.04 -26.38
C PHE A 86 -2.43 -11.11 -24.88
N THR A 87 -1.56 -10.46 -24.11
CA THR A 87 -1.70 -10.41 -22.65
C THR A 87 -2.56 -9.22 -22.23
N ARG A 88 -3.77 -9.51 -21.72
CA ARG A 88 -4.73 -8.49 -21.24
C ARG A 88 -4.24 -7.67 -20.04
N ARG A 89 -3.36 -8.24 -19.22
CA ARG A 89 -2.80 -7.58 -18.03
C ARG A 89 -1.28 -7.72 -18.03
N PRO A 90 -0.58 -6.90 -18.82
CA PRO A 90 0.87 -6.98 -18.93
C PRO A 90 1.59 -6.35 -17.73
N GLN A 91 0.88 -5.61 -16.86
CA GLN A 91 1.42 -4.98 -15.63
C GLN A 91 2.70 -4.17 -15.91
N MET A 92 2.74 -3.49 -17.07
CA MET A 92 3.87 -2.71 -17.56
C MET A 92 5.20 -3.47 -17.76
N ALA A 93 5.23 -4.81 -17.64
CA ALA A 93 6.39 -5.62 -17.99
C ALA A 93 6.73 -5.39 -19.48
N GLN A 94 7.95 -4.92 -19.76
CA GLN A 94 8.31 -4.42 -21.09
C GLN A 94 8.11 -5.48 -22.16
N PHE A 95 8.49 -6.72 -21.86
CA PHE A 95 8.36 -7.82 -22.80
C PHE A 95 6.89 -8.08 -23.15
N LEU A 96 5.96 -8.05 -22.20
CA LEU A 96 4.53 -8.30 -22.48
C LEU A 96 3.90 -7.14 -23.25
N CYS A 97 4.19 -5.90 -22.86
CA CYS A 97 3.70 -4.72 -23.58
C CYS A 97 4.22 -4.72 -25.02
N CYS A 98 5.53 -4.90 -25.21
CA CYS A 98 6.12 -4.97 -26.54
C CYS A 98 5.61 -6.18 -27.35
N LYS A 99 5.29 -7.31 -26.72
CA LYS A 99 4.63 -8.44 -27.40
C LYS A 99 3.26 -8.03 -27.97
N ASN A 100 2.42 -7.40 -27.14
CA ASN A 100 1.10 -6.91 -27.56
C ASN A 100 1.22 -5.90 -28.72
N ILE A 101 2.11 -4.91 -28.58
CA ILE A 101 2.32 -3.88 -29.60
C ILE A 101 2.81 -4.50 -30.92
N LYS A 102 3.77 -5.43 -30.88
CA LYS A 102 4.25 -6.14 -32.07
C LYS A 102 3.14 -6.93 -32.74
N LEU A 103 2.32 -7.64 -31.97
CA LEU A 103 1.19 -8.38 -32.49
C LEU A 103 0.18 -7.47 -33.21
N PHE A 104 -0.15 -6.32 -32.62
CA PHE A 104 -0.95 -5.28 -33.28
C PHE A 104 -0.31 -4.84 -34.62
N LEU A 105 0.97 -4.50 -34.62
CA LEU A 105 1.69 -4.05 -35.83
C LEU A 105 1.69 -5.13 -36.92
N ASP A 106 1.85 -6.39 -36.53
CA ASP A 106 1.83 -7.52 -37.44
C ASP A 106 0.44 -7.76 -38.05
N VAL A 107 -0.63 -7.57 -37.26
CA VAL A 107 -2.01 -7.58 -37.76
C VAL A 107 -2.24 -6.40 -38.72
N CYS A 108 -1.78 -5.19 -38.38
CA CYS A 108 -1.86 -4.04 -39.29
C CYS A 108 -1.17 -4.33 -40.63
N ARG A 109 0.03 -4.91 -40.61
CA ARG A 109 0.81 -5.27 -41.81
C ARG A 109 0.12 -6.37 -42.61
N ASN A 110 -0.17 -7.50 -41.98
CA ASN A 110 -0.52 -8.73 -42.70
C ASN A 110 -2.01 -8.81 -43.03
N HIS A 111 -2.86 -8.31 -42.14
CA HIS A 111 -4.31 -8.45 -42.24
C HIS A 111 -4.99 -7.18 -42.78
N PHE A 112 -4.57 -6.00 -42.32
CA PHE A 112 -5.11 -4.71 -42.79
C PHE A 112 -4.29 -4.04 -43.90
N LYS A 113 -3.16 -4.66 -44.30
CA LYS A 113 -2.29 -4.22 -45.41
C LYS A 113 -1.77 -2.78 -45.26
N VAL A 114 -1.55 -2.33 -44.02
CA VAL A 114 -0.84 -1.07 -43.75
C VAL A 114 0.61 -1.21 -44.20
N ARG A 115 1.14 -0.19 -44.89
CA ARG A 115 2.50 -0.23 -45.47
C ARG A 115 3.55 -0.15 -44.36
N GLU A 116 4.69 -0.83 -44.57
CA GLU A 116 5.80 -0.84 -43.60
C GLU A 116 6.31 0.56 -43.26
N SER A 117 6.34 1.47 -44.24
CA SER A 117 6.75 2.87 -44.04
C SER A 117 5.85 3.62 -43.05
N ASP A 118 4.60 3.19 -42.93
CA ASP A 118 3.57 3.83 -42.13
C ASP A 118 3.42 3.18 -40.74
N LEU A 119 4.18 2.12 -40.45
CA LEU A 119 4.21 1.45 -39.15
C LEU A 119 5.26 2.08 -38.23
N PHE A 120 4.98 2.10 -36.92
CA PHE A 120 5.93 2.47 -35.87
C PHE A 120 6.67 1.24 -35.32
N ASP A 121 7.80 1.46 -34.66
CA ASP A 121 8.53 0.41 -33.93
C ASP A 121 7.98 0.28 -32.51
N ALA A 122 7.83 -0.92 -31.96
CA ALA A 122 7.17 -1.13 -30.66
C ALA A 122 7.73 -0.26 -29.51
N ASN A 123 9.05 -0.07 -29.47
CA ASN A 123 9.70 0.78 -28.47
C ASN A 123 9.30 2.27 -28.58
N MET A 124 8.88 2.75 -29.76
CA MET A 124 8.45 4.14 -29.94
C MET A 124 7.21 4.49 -29.11
N LEU A 125 6.31 3.52 -28.95
CA LEU A 125 5.14 3.65 -28.09
C LEU A 125 5.49 3.32 -26.63
N TYR A 126 6.17 2.19 -26.39
CA TYR A 126 6.45 1.75 -25.02
C TYR A 126 7.36 2.72 -24.25
N ASP A 127 8.41 3.21 -24.91
CA ASP A 127 9.34 4.19 -24.34
C ASP A 127 8.88 5.64 -24.60
N LEU A 128 7.76 5.85 -25.30
CA LEU A 128 7.21 7.18 -25.60
C LEU A 128 8.19 8.11 -26.36
N THR A 129 9.10 7.54 -27.15
CA THR A 129 10.15 8.31 -27.85
C THR A 129 9.64 8.99 -29.11
N ASN A 130 8.60 8.45 -29.76
CA ASN A 130 8.03 9.03 -30.99
C ASN A 130 6.55 8.64 -31.12
N PHE A 131 5.70 9.37 -30.40
CA PHE A 131 4.26 9.09 -30.40
C PHE A 131 3.57 9.57 -31.70
N HIS A 132 4.15 10.54 -32.41
CA HIS A 132 3.61 11.00 -33.70
C HIS A 132 3.52 9.86 -34.72
N ARG A 133 4.55 8.99 -34.77
CA ARG A 133 4.53 7.83 -35.67
C ARG A 133 3.41 6.83 -35.34
N VAL A 134 3.02 6.74 -34.06
CA VAL A 134 1.86 5.93 -33.62
C VAL A 134 0.56 6.51 -34.18
N LEU A 135 0.38 7.83 -34.11
CA LEU A 135 -0.78 8.52 -34.67
C LEU A 135 -0.87 8.35 -36.18
N ILE A 136 0.26 8.39 -36.90
CA ILE A 136 0.30 8.10 -38.35
C ILE A 136 -0.21 6.68 -38.64
N THR A 137 0.28 5.68 -37.92
CA THR A 137 -0.15 4.29 -38.10
C THR A 137 -1.66 4.14 -37.86
N LEU A 138 -2.18 4.74 -36.80
CA LEU A 138 -3.61 4.70 -36.48
C LEU A 138 -4.47 5.42 -37.51
N SER A 139 -4.01 6.57 -38.01
CA SER A 139 -4.70 7.30 -39.09
C SER A 139 -4.76 6.43 -40.36
N LYS A 140 -3.64 5.80 -40.76
CA LYS A 140 -3.60 4.89 -41.91
C LYS A 140 -4.46 3.64 -41.72
N LEU A 141 -4.51 3.09 -40.51
CA LEU A 141 -5.40 1.98 -40.18
C LEU A 141 -6.87 2.41 -40.33
N SER A 142 -7.25 3.57 -39.78
CA SER A 142 -8.63 4.08 -39.82
C SER A 142 -9.17 4.28 -41.23
N GLN A 143 -8.28 4.57 -42.18
CA GLN A 143 -8.63 4.85 -43.58
C GLN A 143 -8.42 3.66 -44.52
N CYS A 144 -7.94 2.52 -44.02
CA CYS A 144 -7.60 1.42 -44.90
C CYS A 144 -8.88 0.86 -45.56
N ALA A 145 -8.76 0.40 -46.80
CA ALA A 145 -9.91 -0.04 -47.60
C ALA A 145 -10.73 -1.14 -46.88
N LYS A 146 -10.06 -2.05 -46.16
CA LYS A 146 -10.73 -3.12 -45.42
C LYS A 146 -11.58 -2.58 -44.26
N VAL A 147 -11.07 -1.63 -43.48
CA VAL A 147 -11.84 -0.99 -42.38
C VAL A 147 -13.04 -0.24 -42.94
N GLN A 148 -12.85 0.54 -44.00
CA GLN A 148 -13.94 1.30 -44.63
C GLN A 148 -15.00 0.41 -45.29
N GLN A 149 -14.63 -0.78 -45.75
CA GLN A 149 -15.57 -1.79 -46.26
C GLN A 149 -16.38 -2.48 -45.14
N LEU A 150 -15.71 -2.87 -44.05
CA LEU A 150 -16.37 -3.56 -42.92
C LEU A 150 -17.21 -2.60 -42.07
N HIS A 151 -16.80 -1.33 -41.97
CA HIS A 151 -17.44 -0.31 -41.15
C HIS A 151 -17.69 0.98 -41.95
N PRO A 152 -18.65 1.01 -42.91
CA PRO A 152 -18.85 2.15 -43.81
C PRO A 152 -19.25 3.47 -43.14
N LYS A 153 -19.74 3.41 -41.90
CA LYS A 153 -20.12 4.58 -41.08
C LYS A 153 -19.00 5.08 -40.17
N LEU A 154 -17.89 4.35 -40.11
CA LEU A 154 -16.76 4.69 -39.25
C LEU A 154 -15.78 5.58 -40.03
N GLU A 155 -16.03 6.88 -39.99
CA GLU A 155 -15.14 7.87 -40.60
C GLU A 155 -13.75 7.81 -39.94
N GLY A 156 -12.72 7.57 -40.75
CA GLY A 156 -11.33 7.67 -40.34
C GLY A 156 -10.93 9.12 -40.08
N PHE A 157 -9.79 9.30 -39.42
CA PHE A 157 -9.26 10.64 -39.10
C PHE A 157 -8.03 10.96 -39.94
N ASN A 158 -7.85 12.22 -40.34
CA ASN A 158 -6.90 12.62 -41.37
C ASN A 158 -5.70 13.37 -40.80
N LEU A 159 -4.49 13.05 -41.29
CA LEU A 159 -3.36 13.97 -41.21
C LEU A 159 -3.56 15.11 -42.22
N GLN A 160 -4.22 16.21 -41.82
CA GLN A 160 -4.10 17.46 -42.57
C GLN A 160 -2.75 18.10 -42.24
N LEU A 161 -1.70 17.71 -42.96
CA LEU A 161 -0.46 18.47 -43.01
C LEU A 161 -0.56 19.42 -44.20
N SER A 162 -0.74 20.73 -43.97
CA SER A 162 -0.56 21.68 -45.08
C SER A 162 0.91 21.63 -45.54
N PRO A 163 1.21 21.80 -46.85
CA PRO A 163 2.59 21.81 -47.34
C PRO A 163 3.48 22.88 -46.69
N SER A 164 2.87 23.91 -46.12
CA SER A 164 3.49 25.05 -45.42
C SER A 164 3.82 24.79 -43.94
N GLU A 165 3.26 23.74 -43.31
CA GLU A 165 3.44 23.42 -41.88
C GLU A 165 4.45 22.27 -41.63
N ARG A 166 5.22 21.88 -42.66
CA ARG A 166 6.41 21.02 -42.49
C ARG A 166 7.56 21.72 -41.74
N SER A 167 7.27 22.66 -40.86
CA SER A 167 8.28 23.18 -39.95
C SER A 167 8.58 22.12 -38.90
N HIS A 168 9.86 21.95 -38.58
CA HIS A 168 10.36 20.99 -37.60
C HIS A 168 9.73 21.09 -36.19
N SER A 169 8.87 22.08 -35.93
CA SER A 169 8.29 22.40 -34.63
C SER A 169 7.20 21.43 -34.14
N ASP A 170 6.37 20.85 -35.01
CA ASP A 170 5.26 20.00 -34.56
C ASP A 170 5.71 18.58 -34.22
N GLU A 171 6.69 18.02 -34.95
CA GLU A 171 7.31 16.75 -34.56
C GLU A 171 7.94 16.80 -33.17
N ASP A 172 8.42 17.97 -32.74
CA ASP A 172 9.11 18.15 -31.48
C ASP A 172 8.16 18.07 -30.25
N ILE A 173 6.86 18.35 -30.43
CA ILE A 173 5.83 18.18 -29.37
C ILE A 173 5.61 16.69 -29.06
N TYR A 174 5.82 15.82 -30.05
CA TYR A 174 5.65 14.37 -29.92
C TYR A 174 6.97 13.61 -29.70
N LYS A 175 8.11 14.32 -29.73
CA LYS A 175 9.43 13.76 -29.43
C LYS A 175 9.65 13.78 -27.94
N ASP A 176 9.83 12.60 -27.38
CA ASP A 176 10.33 12.39 -26.02
C ASP A 176 9.40 12.91 -24.89
N LEU A 177 8.28 12.20 -24.67
CA LEU A 177 7.35 12.47 -23.56
C LEU A 177 7.90 12.02 -22.17
N HIS A 178 9.22 11.89 -22.00
CA HIS A 178 9.87 11.36 -20.79
C HIS A 178 9.95 12.33 -19.59
N SER A 179 9.52 13.60 -19.72
CA SER A 179 9.61 14.54 -18.59
C SER A 179 8.73 14.08 -17.43
N THR A 180 9.36 13.71 -16.31
CA THR A 180 8.80 13.13 -15.07
C THR A 180 8.33 11.67 -15.12
N THR A 181 9.27 10.73 -15.24
CA THR A 181 9.11 9.35 -14.75
C THR A 181 9.38 9.30 -13.25
N ASN A 182 8.46 9.84 -12.46
CA ASN A 182 8.32 9.38 -11.10
C ASN A 182 7.50 8.09 -11.21
N ASP A 183 8.19 6.94 -11.33
CA ASP A 183 7.58 5.58 -11.37
C ASP A 183 6.81 5.21 -10.08
N ASN A 184 6.54 6.20 -9.22
CA ASN A 184 5.71 6.13 -8.01
C ASN A 184 4.38 6.89 -8.16
N VAL A 185 4.02 7.38 -9.35
CA VAL A 185 2.61 7.67 -9.61
C VAL A 185 1.93 6.33 -9.74
N GLU A 186 1.00 6.03 -8.85
CA GLU A 186 0.03 4.95 -8.96
C GLU A 186 -0.90 5.17 -10.17
N CYS A 187 -0.36 5.47 -11.36
CA CYS A 187 -1.06 5.43 -12.63
C CYS A 187 -1.04 4.02 -13.25
N ASN A 188 -0.90 2.99 -12.39
CA ASN A 188 -1.38 1.63 -12.65
C ASN A 188 -2.91 1.53 -12.60
N GLY A 189 -3.64 2.66 -12.59
CA GLY A 189 -5.06 2.72 -12.87
C GLY A 189 -5.35 2.36 -14.33
N HIS A 190 -5.25 1.07 -14.65
CA HIS A 190 -5.92 0.48 -15.81
C HIS A 190 -7.41 0.71 -15.67
N VAL A 191 -7.99 1.79 -16.20
CA VAL A 191 -9.46 1.92 -16.35
C VAL A 191 -10.24 1.89 -15.00
N ASP A 192 -9.55 1.70 -13.87
CA ASP A 192 -10.11 1.33 -12.57
C ASP A 192 -10.76 2.52 -11.86
N GLU A 193 -10.44 3.77 -12.20
CA GLU A 193 -11.17 4.90 -11.63
C GLU A 193 -12.64 4.93 -12.09
N HIS A 194 -12.97 4.40 -13.27
CA HIS A 194 -14.34 4.29 -13.78
C HIS A 194 -15.01 2.95 -13.48
N ILE A 195 -14.24 1.86 -13.28
CA ILE A 195 -14.80 0.61 -12.75
C ILE A 195 -15.20 0.81 -11.27
N ASN A 196 -14.41 1.61 -10.53
CA ASN A 196 -14.68 1.91 -9.13
C ASN A 196 -15.97 2.72 -8.93
N THR A 197 -16.42 3.56 -9.88
CA THR A 197 -17.71 4.29 -9.71
C THR A 197 -18.91 3.36 -9.80
N LYS A 198 -18.97 2.48 -10.80
CA LYS A 198 -20.07 1.50 -10.93
C LYS A 198 -20.05 0.48 -9.79
N GLU A 199 -18.87 -0.03 -9.43
CA GLU A 199 -18.75 -0.97 -8.30
C GLU A 199 -19.08 -0.30 -6.95
N GLU A 200 -18.75 0.98 -6.79
CA GLU A 200 -19.16 1.75 -5.62
C GLU A 200 -20.68 1.94 -5.60
N GLU A 201 -21.32 2.28 -6.72
CA GLU A 201 -22.78 2.38 -6.82
C GLU A 201 -23.46 1.06 -6.42
N VAL A 202 -22.96 -0.08 -6.93
CA VAL A 202 -23.45 -1.42 -6.58
C VAL A 202 -23.31 -1.68 -5.08
N TYR A 203 -22.16 -1.32 -4.49
CA TYR A 203 -21.93 -1.46 -3.06
C TYR A 203 -22.89 -0.57 -2.24
N GLN A 204 -23.11 0.67 -2.67
CA GLN A 204 -24.04 1.58 -2.00
C GLN A 204 -25.48 1.07 -2.08
N ASP A 205 -25.93 0.59 -3.24
CA ASP A 205 -27.28 0.07 -3.44
C ASP A 205 -27.57 -1.18 -2.60
N LEU A 206 -26.58 -2.06 -2.42
CA LEU A 206 -26.75 -3.31 -1.70
C LEU A 206 -26.45 -3.21 -0.20
N CYS A 207 -25.43 -2.45 0.18
CA CYS A 207 -24.92 -2.45 1.55
C CYS A 207 -25.27 -1.17 2.33
N ALA A 208 -25.36 0.00 1.67
CA ALA A 208 -25.54 1.26 2.38
C ALA A 208 -26.98 1.47 2.86
N LEU A 209 -27.12 2.28 3.91
CA LEU A 209 -28.42 2.66 4.44
C LEU A 209 -29.10 3.65 3.47
N GLN A 210 -30.27 3.29 2.94
CA GLN A 210 -31.10 4.24 2.19
C GLN A 210 -31.43 5.43 3.10
N ARG A 211 -31.05 6.65 2.67
CA ARG A 211 -31.39 7.89 3.37
C ARG A 211 -32.90 8.12 3.28
N THR A 212 -33.67 7.48 4.15
CA THR A 212 -35.05 7.89 4.40
C THR A 212 -35.01 9.28 5.03
N SER A 213 -35.41 10.28 4.24
CA SER A 213 -35.88 11.61 4.64
C SER A 213 -35.18 12.20 5.87
N ARG A 214 -34.09 12.94 5.63
CA ARG A 214 -33.45 13.83 6.60
C ARG A 214 -34.44 14.92 7.00
N SER A 215 -35.36 14.63 7.93
CA SER A 215 -36.05 15.69 8.65
C SER A 215 -35.02 16.41 9.52
N GLN A 216 -35.08 17.73 9.45
CA GLN A 216 -34.16 18.66 10.08
C GLN A 216 -34.04 18.37 11.58
N ILE A 217 -32.89 17.85 12.02
CA ILE A 217 -32.40 18.04 13.39
C ILE A 217 -31.00 18.64 13.27
N THR A 218 -30.99 19.96 13.20
CA THR A 218 -29.82 20.77 13.54
C THR A 218 -29.60 20.65 15.05
N SER A 219 -28.37 20.30 15.46
CA SER A 219 -27.88 20.09 16.85
C SER A 219 -27.91 18.66 17.42
N ALA A 220 -27.34 17.68 16.71
CA ALA A 220 -26.98 16.40 17.33
C ALA A 220 -25.63 16.53 18.06
N THR A 221 -25.58 16.18 19.35
CA THR A 221 -24.33 16.15 20.15
C THR A 221 -23.38 15.06 19.63
N SER A 222 -22.09 15.12 19.96
CA SER A 222 -21.10 14.12 19.50
C SER A 222 -21.45 12.68 19.90
N PHE A 223 -22.16 12.49 21.02
CA PHE A 223 -22.65 11.18 21.46
C PHE A 223 -23.67 10.58 20.48
N GLU A 224 -24.61 11.38 19.99
CA GLU A 224 -25.62 10.92 19.00
C GLU A 224 -24.98 10.60 17.64
N GLN A 225 -23.91 11.32 17.28
CA GLN A 225 -23.15 11.05 16.06
C GLN A 225 -22.32 9.76 16.18
N ARG A 226 -21.68 9.51 17.32
CA ARG A 226 -20.96 8.26 17.62
C ARG A 226 -21.89 7.04 17.53
N ASP A 227 -23.06 7.10 18.15
CA ASP A 227 -24.02 6.00 18.14
C ASP A 227 -24.60 5.76 16.74
N TYR A 228 -24.77 6.82 15.95
CA TYR A 228 -25.13 6.69 14.54
C TYR A 228 -24.08 5.90 13.74
N VAL A 229 -22.78 6.20 13.92
CA VAL A 229 -21.70 5.49 13.22
C VAL A 229 -21.63 4.03 13.63
N ILE A 230 -21.83 3.73 14.93
CA ILE A 230 -21.91 2.36 15.44
C ILE A 230 -23.06 1.59 14.75
N ARG A 231 -24.26 2.20 14.70
CA ARG A 231 -25.41 1.59 14.03
C ARG A 231 -25.17 1.39 12.53
N GLU A 232 -24.62 2.39 11.85
CA GLU A 232 -24.23 2.29 10.43
C GLU A 232 -23.27 1.12 10.20
N LEU A 233 -22.28 0.93 11.07
CA LEU A 233 -21.33 -0.19 10.96
C LEU A 233 -22.04 -1.56 11.07
N ILE A 234 -22.94 -1.73 12.05
CA ILE A 234 -23.68 -2.98 12.27
C ILE A 234 -24.68 -3.25 11.16
N ASP A 235 -25.46 -2.25 10.76
CA ASP A 235 -26.51 -2.41 9.75
C ASP A 235 -25.87 -2.73 8.39
N THR A 236 -24.83 -2.00 8.01
CA THR A 236 -24.10 -2.27 6.75
C THR A 236 -23.35 -3.61 6.79
N GLU A 237 -22.95 -4.10 7.97
CA GLU A 237 -22.39 -5.45 8.12
C GLU A 237 -23.46 -6.54 7.94
N SER A 238 -24.65 -6.32 8.50
CA SER A 238 -25.80 -7.22 8.31
C SER A 238 -26.18 -7.32 6.84
N ASN A 239 -26.31 -6.18 6.16
CA ASN A 239 -26.61 -6.13 4.73
C ASN A 239 -25.53 -6.85 3.90
N TYR A 240 -24.24 -6.63 4.24
CA TYR A 240 -23.15 -7.31 3.57
C TYR A 240 -23.18 -8.83 3.76
N LEU A 241 -23.48 -9.31 4.97
CA LEU A 241 -23.65 -10.74 5.23
C LEU A 241 -24.84 -11.33 4.45
N ASP A 242 -25.92 -10.58 4.27
CA ASP A 242 -27.04 -10.99 3.42
C ASP A 242 -26.63 -11.13 1.95
N VAL A 243 -25.76 -10.25 1.44
CA VAL A 243 -25.17 -10.39 0.09
C VAL A 243 -24.32 -11.66 -0.02
N LEU A 244 -23.45 -11.94 0.95
CA LEU A 244 -22.64 -13.17 0.97
C LEU A 244 -23.51 -14.42 1.02
N ASN A 245 -24.57 -14.40 1.83
CA ASN A 245 -25.53 -15.50 1.92
C ASN A 245 -26.35 -15.66 0.65
N ALA A 246 -26.68 -14.57 -0.05
CA ALA A 246 -27.31 -14.62 -1.36
C ALA A 246 -26.39 -15.25 -2.41
N LEU A 247 -25.10 -14.83 -2.47
CA LEU A 247 -24.11 -15.47 -3.34
C LEU A 247 -24.04 -16.99 -3.11
N LYS A 248 -24.06 -17.43 -1.85
CA LYS A 248 -24.04 -18.85 -1.48
C LYS A 248 -25.34 -19.59 -1.85
N THR A 249 -26.50 -19.03 -1.51
CA THR A 249 -27.78 -19.77 -1.55
C THR A 249 -28.60 -19.53 -2.82
N LYS A 250 -28.52 -18.34 -3.41
CA LYS A 250 -29.30 -17.92 -4.58
C LYS A 250 -28.55 -18.05 -5.90
N PHE A 251 -27.21 -18.07 -5.87
CA PHE A 251 -26.39 -18.18 -7.09
C PHE A 251 -25.57 -19.47 -7.12
N MET A 252 -24.73 -19.71 -6.10
CA MET A 252 -23.83 -20.87 -6.06
C MET A 252 -24.60 -22.21 -5.99
N ALA A 253 -25.58 -22.33 -5.09
CA ALA A 253 -26.34 -23.58 -4.92
C ALA A 253 -27.17 -24.01 -6.16
N PRO A 254 -27.81 -23.09 -6.93
CA PRO A 254 -28.40 -23.47 -8.21
C PRO A 254 -27.37 -23.95 -9.25
N LEU A 255 -26.21 -23.29 -9.33
CA LEU A 255 -25.14 -23.63 -10.28
C LEU A 255 -24.43 -24.95 -9.91
N GLU A 256 -24.45 -25.36 -8.63
CA GLU A 256 -23.90 -26.64 -8.15
C GLU A 256 -24.50 -27.87 -8.84
N ARG A 257 -25.65 -27.75 -9.50
CA ARG A 257 -26.27 -28.84 -10.27
C ARG A 257 -25.65 -29.06 -11.65
N TYR A 258 -24.95 -28.07 -12.20
CA TYR A 258 -24.44 -28.07 -13.56
C TYR A 258 -22.92 -27.93 -13.64
N LEU A 259 -22.30 -27.44 -12.57
CA LEU A 259 -20.87 -27.19 -12.46
C LEU A 259 -20.21 -28.13 -11.47
N ASN A 260 -18.99 -28.54 -11.78
CA ASN A 260 -18.20 -29.33 -10.84
C ASN A 260 -17.60 -28.44 -9.72
N PRO A 261 -17.10 -29.04 -8.61
CA PRO A 261 -16.56 -28.28 -7.48
C PRO A 261 -15.39 -27.33 -7.80
N GLU A 262 -14.62 -27.61 -8.85
CA GLU A 262 -13.51 -26.74 -9.29
C GLU A 262 -14.03 -25.52 -10.02
N GLU A 263 -14.95 -25.71 -10.98
CA GLU A 263 -15.57 -24.62 -11.74
C GLU A 263 -16.33 -23.66 -10.83
N LEU A 264 -17.04 -24.21 -9.84
CA LEU A 264 -17.70 -23.40 -8.81
C LEU A 264 -16.70 -22.59 -7.98
N ARG A 265 -15.54 -23.16 -7.64
CA ARG A 265 -14.51 -22.44 -6.87
C ARG A 265 -13.87 -21.33 -7.71
N GLN A 266 -13.77 -21.52 -9.03
CA GLN A 266 -13.31 -20.49 -9.94
C GLN A 266 -14.31 -19.32 -10.04
N ILE A 267 -15.62 -19.58 -10.04
CA ILE A 267 -16.65 -18.51 -10.08
C ILE A 267 -16.87 -17.85 -8.71
N PHE A 268 -16.87 -18.63 -7.63
CA PHE A 268 -17.16 -18.19 -6.26
C PHE A 268 -15.96 -18.43 -5.33
N PRO A 269 -14.81 -17.77 -5.56
CA PRO A 269 -13.63 -17.99 -4.75
C PRO A 269 -13.94 -17.63 -3.30
N ARG A 270 -13.69 -18.54 -2.36
CA ARG A 270 -13.75 -18.31 -0.90
C ARG A 270 -15.05 -17.70 -0.33
N ILE A 271 -16.15 -17.70 -1.10
CA ILE A 271 -17.42 -17.10 -0.67
C ILE A 271 -18.01 -17.80 0.56
N LYS A 272 -17.88 -19.13 0.64
CA LYS A 272 -18.38 -19.91 1.78
C LYS A 272 -17.64 -19.52 3.06
N GLU A 273 -16.31 -19.43 3.00
CA GLU A 273 -15.45 -19.06 4.12
C GLU A 273 -15.65 -17.59 4.54
N LEU A 274 -15.81 -16.68 3.57
CA LEU A 274 -16.15 -15.28 3.85
C LEU A 274 -17.48 -15.20 4.59
N ALA A 275 -18.53 -15.87 4.13
CA ALA A 275 -19.82 -15.88 4.82
C ALA A 275 -19.70 -16.38 6.28
N ASP A 276 -18.93 -17.44 6.51
CA ASP A 276 -18.70 -17.99 7.85
C ASP A 276 -17.89 -17.04 8.76
N ILE A 277 -16.89 -16.33 8.22
CA ILE A 277 -16.11 -15.32 8.95
C ILE A 277 -17.01 -14.14 9.33
N HIS A 278 -17.77 -13.61 8.37
CA HIS A 278 -18.62 -12.44 8.58
C HIS A 278 -19.83 -12.73 9.49
N THR A 279 -20.35 -13.96 9.48
CA THR A 279 -21.35 -14.42 10.46
C THR A 279 -20.80 -14.29 11.88
N LYS A 280 -19.61 -14.88 12.14
CA LYS A 280 -18.96 -14.81 13.47
C LYS A 280 -18.58 -13.38 13.85
N PHE A 281 -18.17 -12.58 12.88
CA PHE A 281 -17.78 -11.18 13.09
C PHE A 281 -18.98 -10.33 13.52
N LEU A 282 -20.11 -10.44 12.81
CA LEU A 282 -21.34 -9.72 13.13
C LEU A 282 -21.90 -10.11 14.49
N ASP A 283 -21.91 -11.41 14.82
CA ASP A 283 -22.35 -11.89 16.14
C ASP A 283 -21.52 -11.27 17.26
N LYS A 284 -20.18 -11.27 17.13
CA LYS A 284 -19.28 -10.66 18.11
C LYS A 284 -19.40 -9.14 18.19
N LEU A 285 -19.67 -8.48 17.06
CA LEU A 285 -19.94 -7.04 17.06
C LEU A 285 -21.22 -6.73 17.85
N ARG A 286 -22.30 -7.50 17.65
CA ARG A 286 -23.56 -7.35 18.42
C ARG A 286 -23.38 -7.65 19.91
N ASP A 287 -22.59 -8.66 20.25
CA ASP A 287 -22.24 -8.98 21.64
C ASP A 287 -21.45 -7.84 22.30
N SER A 288 -20.58 -7.17 21.55
CA SER A 288 -19.76 -6.06 22.06
C SER A 288 -20.55 -4.80 22.43
N LEU A 289 -21.81 -4.71 22.00
CA LEU A 289 -22.72 -3.60 22.28
C LEU A 289 -23.64 -3.85 23.48
N GLN A 290 -23.59 -5.04 24.09
CA GLN A 290 -24.44 -5.36 25.24
C GLN A 290 -23.97 -4.62 26.52
N PRO A 291 -24.88 -4.24 27.45
CA PRO A 291 -24.53 -3.49 28.66
C PRO A 291 -23.49 -4.15 29.58
N HIS A 292 -23.29 -5.47 29.47
CA HIS A 292 -22.31 -6.24 30.24
C HIS A 292 -21.31 -6.97 29.32
N ALA A 293 -21.05 -6.40 28.15
CA ALA A 293 -20.13 -6.96 27.17
C ALA A 293 -18.73 -7.13 27.78
N LYS A 294 -18.19 -8.36 27.69
CA LYS A 294 -16.82 -8.67 28.10
C LYS A 294 -15.77 -8.23 27.08
N VAL A 295 -16.21 -7.93 25.86
CA VAL A 295 -15.35 -7.60 24.71
C VAL A 295 -15.85 -6.31 24.10
N LYS A 296 -14.93 -5.38 23.83
CA LYS A 296 -15.22 -4.10 23.16
C LYS A 296 -15.18 -4.27 21.65
N MET A 297 -15.92 -3.44 20.91
CA MET A 297 -15.94 -3.45 19.44
C MET A 297 -14.52 -3.41 18.83
N SER A 298 -13.64 -2.56 19.36
CA SER A 298 -12.25 -2.45 18.91
C SER A 298 -11.48 -3.78 19.03
N GLN A 299 -11.75 -4.57 20.07
CA GLN A 299 -11.13 -5.87 20.28
C GLN A 299 -11.64 -6.91 19.27
N VAL A 300 -12.91 -6.81 18.84
CA VAL A 300 -13.46 -7.66 17.78
C VAL A 300 -12.68 -7.43 16.47
N PHE A 301 -12.48 -6.18 16.06
CA PHE A 301 -11.68 -5.88 14.87
C PHE A 301 -10.23 -6.39 14.95
N LEU A 302 -9.60 -6.29 16.12
CA LEU A 302 -8.24 -6.82 16.32
C LEU A 302 -8.20 -8.36 16.22
N GLU A 303 -9.24 -9.04 16.69
CA GLU A 303 -9.37 -10.49 16.59
C GLU A 303 -9.57 -10.94 15.13
N PHE A 304 -10.37 -10.20 14.35
CA PHE A 304 -10.68 -10.53 12.96
C PHE A 304 -9.66 -10.04 11.93
N ARG A 305 -8.63 -9.32 12.36
CA ARG A 305 -7.53 -8.85 11.51
C ARG A 305 -6.89 -9.98 10.69
N GLU A 306 -6.58 -11.12 11.30
CA GLU A 306 -6.00 -12.28 10.60
C GLU A 306 -7.01 -13.08 9.77
N PRO A 307 -8.22 -13.39 10.28
CA PRO A 307 -9.29 -13.99 9.47
C PRO A 307 -9.59 -13.24 8.17
N PHE A 308 -9.57 -11.90 8.19
CA PHE A 308 -9.80 -11.09 6.99
C PHE A 308 -8.68 -11.17 5.94
N LEU A 309 -7.54 -11.80 6.21
CA LEU A 309 -6.50 -11.95 5.19
C LEU A 309 -6.91 -12.90 4.05
N ILE A 310 -7.98 -13.69 4.23
CA ILE A 310 -8.58 -14.51 3.15
C ILE A 310 -9.03 -13.67 1.95
N TYR A 311 -9.33 -12.39 2.15
CA TYR A 311 -9.63 -11.45 1.06
C TYR A 311 -8.46 -11.31 0.08
N GLY A 312 -7.22 -11.56 0.49
CA GLY A 312 -6.07 -11.58 -0.41
C GLY A 312 -6.23 -12.61 -1.54
N GLU A 313 -6.73 -13.80 -1.21
CA GLU A 313 -7.03 -14.84 -2.19
C GLU A 313 -8.27 -14.49 -3.02
N TYR A 314 -9.33 -14.02 -2.36
CA TYR A 314 -10.55 -13.55 -3.03
C TYR A 314 -10.26 -12.53 -4.14
N CYS A 315 -9.61 -11.42 -3.79
CA CYS A 315 -9.32 -10.32 -4.70
C CYS A 315 -8.33 -10.71 -5.80
N SER A 316 -7.42 -11.66 -5.53
CA SER A 316 -6.49 -12.18 -6.54
C SER A 316 -7.21 -13.02 -7.61
N CYS A 317 -8.29 -13.71 -7.24
CA CYS A 317 -9.06 -14.56 -8.14
C CYS A 317 -10.26 -13.86 -8.79
N LEU A 318 -10.79 -12.77 -8.20
CA LEU A 318 -12.05 -12.12 -8.60
C LEU A 318 -12.15 -11.85 -10.10
N LEU A 319 -11.14 -11.22 -10.68
CA LEU A 319 -11.19 -10.87 -12.10
C LEU A 319 -11.17 -12.12 -13.01
N GLY A 320 -10.42 -13.16 -12.62
CA GLY A 320 -10.46 -14.44 -13.32
C GLY A 320 -11.81 -15.14 -13.17
N ALA A 321 -12.46 -15.00 -12.02
CA ALA A 321 -13.82 -15.51 -11.78
C ALA A 321 -14.85 -14.85 -12.71
N ILE A 322 -14.77 -13.53 -12.87
CA ILE A 322 -15.66 -12.77 -13.78
C ILE A 322 -15.43 -13.18 -15.24
N ASP A 323 -14.16 -13.28 -15.66
CA ASP A 323 -13.81 -13.69 -17.03
C ASP A 323 -14.30 -15.13 -17.32
N TYR A 324 -14.11 -16.04 -16.35
CA TYR A 324 -14.55 -17.43 -16.46
C TYR A 324 -16.08 -17.57 -16.48
N LEU A 325 -16.79 -16.80 -15.64
CA LEU A 325 -18.25 -16.72 -15.64
C LEU A 325 -18.78 -16.25 -17.01
N ALA A 326 -18.17 -15.23 -17.60
CA ALA A 326 -18.56 -14.73 -18.91
C ALA A 326 -18.34 -15.79 -20.01
N ASP A 327 -17.20 -16.49 -19.98
CA ASP A 327 -16.87 -17.54 -20.94
C ASP A 327 -17.82 -18.74 -20.85
N ILE A 328 -18.15 -19.19 -19.63
CA ILE A 328 -19.03 -20.35 -19.46
C ILE A 328 -20.49 -20.03 -19.83
N CYS A 329 -21.00 -18.83 -19.53
CA CYS A 329 -22.31 -18.39 -20.00
C CYS A 329 -22.36 -18.32 -21.53
N LYS A 330 -21.28 -17.82 -22.17
CA LYS A 330 -21.18 -17.79 -23.64
C LYS A 330 -21.18 -19.18 -24.26
N LYS A 331 -20.53 -20.16 -23.62
CA LYS A 331 -20.40 -21.53 -24.13
C LYS A 331 -21.59 -22.43 -23.82
N ASN A 332 -22.31 -22.16 -22.74
CA ASN A 332 -23.40 -23.00 -22.26
C ASN A 332 -24.67 -22.18 -21.98
N GLN A 333 -25.61 -22.25 -22.92
CA GLN A 333 -26.87 -21.51 -22.87
C GLN A 333 -27.76 -21.88 -21.67
N ILE A 334 -27.66 -23.11 -21.14
CA ILE A 334 -28.41 -23.51 -19.94
C ILE A 334 -27.90 -22.76 -18.71
N ILE A 335 -26.58 -22.63 -18.59
CA ILE A 335 -25.95 -21.90 -17.48
C ILE A 335 -26.26 -20.41 -17.61
N ASP A 336 -26.18 -19.84 -18.81
CA ASP A 336 -26.55 -18.45 -19.08
C ASP A 336 -28.00 -18.13 -18.64
N GLN A 337 -28.96 -18.97 -19.07
CA GLN A 337 -30.35 -18.82 -18.67
C GLN A 337 -30.54 -18.96 -17.16
N LEU A 338 -29.83 -19.90 -16.51
CA LEU A 338 -29.90 -20.08 -15.07
C LEU A 338 -29.37 -18.86 -14.31
N VAL A 339 -28.23 -18.29 -14.73
CA VAL A 339 -27.69 -17.05 -14.15
C VAL A 339 -28.69 -15.91 -14.30
N GLN A 340 -29.29 -15.72 -15.47
CA GLN A 340 -30.32 -14.70 -15.70
C GLN A 340 -31.59 -14.91 -14.85
N VAL A 341 -31.95 -16.16 -14.54
CA VAL A 341 -33.05 -16.46 -13.60
C VAL A 341 -32.65 -16.04 -12.19
N CYS A 342 -31.47 -16.45 -11.71
CA CYS A 342 -30.96 -16.10 -10.39
C CYS A 342 -30.86 -14.57 -10.20
N GLU A 343 -30.36 -13.84 -11.19
CA GLU A 343 -30.28 -12.36 -11.17
C GLU A 343 -31.67 -11.71 -11.06
N ARG A 344 -32.65 -12.19 -11.84
CA ARG A 344 -34.04 -11.71 -11.76
C ARG A 344 -34.69 -11.98 -10.41
N GLU A 345 -34.48 -13.16 -9.84
CA GLU A 345 -35.04 -13.52 -8.54
C GLU A 345 -34.43 -12.73 -7.38
N TYR A 346 -33.14 -12.38 -7.47
CA TYR A 346 -32.45 -11.67 -6.40
C TYR A 346 -32.72 -10.16 -6.38
N ASN A 347 -32.66 -9.50 -7.54
CA ASN A 347 -32.72 -8.02 -7.61
C ASN A 347 -33.56 -7.48 -8.77
N VAL A 348 -34.48 -8.28 -9.32
CA VAL A 348 -35.31 -7.94 -10.49
C VAL A 348 -34.44 -7.70 -11.75
N GLY A 349 -33.22 -8.23 -11.78
CA GLY A 349 -32.27 -8.08 -12.90
C GLY A 349 -31.59 -6.72 -12.98
N LYS A 350 -31.61 -5.93 -11.89
CA LYS A 350 -30.92 -4.62 -11.83
C LYS A 350 -29.40 -4.76 -11.75
N LEU A 351 -28.89 -5.79 -11.09
CA LEU A 351 -27.44 -6.03 -10.94
C LEU A 351 -27.09 -7.41 -11.47
N GLN A 352 -25.97 -7.50 -12.16
CA GLN A 352 -25.49 -8.77 -12.69
C GLN A 352 -24.66 -9.50 -11.64
N LEU A 353 -24.54 -10.82 -11.74
CA LEU A 353 -23.75 -11.65 -10.82
C LEU A 353 -22.30 -11.15 -10.74
N ARG A 354 -21.71 -10.72 -11.86
CA ARG A 354 -20.38 -10.11 -11.87
C ARG A 354 -20.26 -8.86 -10.98
N ASP A 355 -21.31 -8.03 -10.93
CA ASP A 355 -21.31 -6.80 -10.14
C ASP A 355 -21.43 -7.15 -8.64
N ILE A 356 -22.22 -8.17 -8.30
CA ILE A 356 -22.39 -8.66 -6.92
C ILE A 356 -21.08 -9.31 -6.40
N LEU A 357 -20.34 -10.01 -7.27
CA LEU A 357 -19.03 -10.59 -6.93
C LEU A 357 -17.97 -9.52 -6.60
N SER A 358 -18.13 -8.26 -7.02
CA SER A 358 -17.20 -7.18 -6.62
C SER A 358 -17.48 -6.64 -5.21
N VAL A 359 -18.67 -6.86 -4.64
CA VAL A 359 -19.08 -6.31 -3.33
C VAL A 359 -18.14 -6.68 -2.18
N PRO A 360 -17.65 -7.93 -2.04
CA PRO A 360 -16.68 -8.28 -0.99
C PRO A 360 -15.39 -7.45 -1.03
N MET A 361 -14.85 -7.18 -2.22
CA MET A 361 -13.65 -6.34 -2.38
C MET A 361 -13.92 -4.91 -1.91
N GLN A 362 -15.10 -4.37 -2.17
CA GLN A 362 -15.50 -3.04 -1.70
C GLN A 362 -15.65 -3.01 -0.16
N ARG A 363 -16.28 -4.03 0.43
CA ARG A 363 -16.56 -4.06 1.89
C ARG A 363 -15.29 -3.97 2.73
N ILE A 364 -14.27 -4.78 2.43
CA ILE A 364 -13.03 -4.83 3.22
C ILE A 364 -12.31 -3.47 3.24
N LEU A 365 -12.49 -2.66 2.19
CA LEU A 365 -11.96 -1.29 2.09
C LEU A 365 -12.79 -0.25 2.87
N LYS A 366 -13.98 -0.59 3.36
CA LYS A 366 -14.81 0.35 4.15
C LYS A 366 -14.50 0.31 5.65
N TYR A 367 -13.96 -0.78 6.19
CA TYR A 367 -13.77 -0.89 7.64
C TYR A 367 -12.85 0.19 8.23
N HIS A 368 -11.72 0.50 7.59
CA HIS A 368 -10.85 1.56 8.09
C HIS A 368 -11.49 2.94 7.97
N LEU A 369 -12.38 3.18 6.98
CA LEU A 369 -13.11 4.44 6.82
C LEU A 369 -14.19 4.59 7.90
N LEU A 370 -14.96 3.54 8.17
CA LEU A 370 -15.97 3.51 9.23
C LEU A 370 -15.34 3.67 10.61
N LEU A 371 -14.21 3.01 10.86
CA LEU A 371 -13.45 3.18 12.10
C LEU A 371 -12.81 4.57 12.22
N ASP A 372 -12.34 5.17 11.12
CA ASP A 372 -11.84 6.55 11.13
C ASP A 372 -12.94 7.55 11.49
N LYS A 373 -14.13 7.38 10.92
CA LYS A 373 -15.32 8.16 11.29
C LYS A 373 -15.66 7.95 12.76
N LEU A 374 -15.67 6.71 13.25
CA LEU A 374 -15.97 6.41 14.65
C LEU A 374 -14.93 7.02 15.62
N VAL A 375 -13.65 7.00 15.25
CA VAL A 375 -12.57 7.65 16.03
C VAL A 375 -12.78 9.17 16.07
N LYS A 376 -13.15 9.80 14.95
CA LYS A 376 -13.42 11.25 14.89
C LYS A 376 -14.60 11.66 15.79
N GLU A 377 -15.64 10.84 15.85
CA GLU A 377 -16.81 11.07 16.71
C GLU A 377 -16.60 10.61 18.17
N THR A 378 -15.46 9.99 18.48
CA THR A 378 -15.13 9.57 19.84
C THR A 378 -14.16 10.58 20.47
N SER A 379 -14.51 11.11 21.65
CA SER A 379 -13.60 12.02 22.37
C SER A 379 -12.23 11.36 22.62
N PRO A 380 -11.09 12.07 22.43
CA PRO A 380 -9.76 11.56 22.77
C PRO A 380 -9.60 11.12 24.24
N MET A 381 -10.48 11.61 25.12
CA MET A 381 -10.52 11.25 26.54
C MET A 381 -11.41 10.03 26.82
N HIS A 382 -12.14 9.52 25.83
CA HIS A 382 -13.02 8.36 25.95
C HIS A 382 -12.19 7.06 26.04
N GLU A 383 -12.58 6.14 26.91
CA GLU A 383 -11.85 4.89 27.16
C GLU A 383 -11.62 4.03 25.90
N ASP A 384 -12.54 4.08 24.94
CA ASP A 384 -12.43 3.35 23.69
C ASP A 384 -11.49 3.99 22.67
N TYR A 385 -11.18 5.30 22.76
CA TYR A 385 -10.52 6.06 21.68
C TYR A 385 -9.23 5.40 21.19
N ARG A 386 -8.28 5.15 22.09
CA ARG A 386 -6.99 4.52 21.76
C ARG A 386 -7.12 3.08 21.26
N SER A 387 -8.19 2.39 21.64
CA SER A 387 -8.45 1.02 21.16
C SER A 387 -9.05 1.04 19.74
N LEU A 388 -9.91 2.02 19.45
CA LEU A 388 -10.48 2.27 18.12
C LEU A 388 -9.40 2.74 17.13
N GLU A 389 -8.47 3.59 17.55
CA GLU A 389 -7.31 3.96 16.72
C GLU A 389 -6.47 2.74 16.33
N ARG A 390 -6.23 1.82 17.28
CA ARG A 390 -5.51 0.57 17.01
C ARG A 390 -6.29 -0.36 16.08
N ALA A 391 -7.61 -0.44 16.24
CA ALA A 391 -8.47 -1.20 15.33
C ALA A 391 -8.44 -0.60 13.91
N LYS A 392 -8.48 0.73 13.79
CA LYS A 392 -8.35 1.44 12.51
C LYS A 392 -7.03 1.10 11.83
N GLU A 393 -5.90 1.26 12.53
CA GLU A 393 -4.57 0.92 12.01
C GLU A 393 -4.46 -0.56 11.60
N ALA A 394 -5.10 -1.46 12.34
CA ALA A 394 -5.15 -2.88 12.00
C ALA A 394 -5.90 -3.12 10.68
N MET A 395 -7.02 -2.43 10.44
CA MET A 395 -7.78 -2.55 9.19
C MET A 395 -7.05 -1.90 8.01
N ILE A 396 -6.33 -0.80 8.22
CA ILE A 396 -5.42 -0.25 7.19
C ILE A 396 -4.35 -1.27 6.81
N ASP A 397 -3.76 -1.94 7.80
CA ASP A 397 -2.73 -2.94 7.57
C ASP A 397 -3.26 -4.18 6.82
N VAL A 398 -4.52 -4.59 7.09
CA VAL A 398 -5.24 -5.63 6.34
C VAL A 398 -5.46 -5.22 4.89
N SER A 399 -5.99 -4.03 4.62
CA SER A 399 -6.20 -3.54 3.25
C SER A 399 -4.89 -3.49 2.45
N GLN A 400 -3.82 -2.98 3.07
CA GLN A 400 -2.50 -2.95 2.45
C GLN A 400 -1.95 -4.37 2.20
N TYR A 401 -2.17 -5.33 3.11
CA TYR A 401 -1.78 -6.71 2.90
C TYR A 401 -2.49 -7.33 1.68
N ILE A 402 -3.81 -7.16 1.58
CA ILE A 402 -4.62 -7.67 0.47
C ILE A 402 -4.14 -7.08 -0.86
N ASN A 403 -3.85 -5.78 -0.91
CA ASN A 403 -3.34 -5.11 -2.09
C ASN A 403 -2.00 -5.70 -2.55
N GLU A 404 -1.05 -5.93 -1.63
CA GLU A 404 0.23 -6.58 -1.99
C GLU A 404 0.06 -8.04 -2.40
N VAL A 405 -0.86 -8.79 -1.78
CA VAL A 405 -1.16 -10.18 -2.19
C VAL A 405 -1.71 -10.21 -3.62
N LYS A 406 -2.62 -9.29 -3.95
CA LYS A 406 -3.12 -9.14 -5.32
C LYS A 406 -1.99 -8.77 -6.28
N ARG A 407 -1.18 -7.76 -5.94
CA ARG A 407 -0.06 -7.31 -6.78
C ARG A 407 0.93 -8.43 -7.05
N ASP A 408 1.35 -9.16 -6.00
CA ASP A 408 2.26 -10.29 -6.16
C ASP A 408 1.61 -11.44 -6.93
N SER A 409 0.31 -11.69 -6.78
CA SER A 409 -0.39 -12.72 -7.58
C SER A 409 -0.40 -12.36 -9.07
N ASP A 410 -0.66 -11.10 -9.42
CA ASP A 410 -0.55 -10.61 -10.79
C ASP A 410 0.90 -10.72 -11.30
N HIS A 411 1.89 -10.42 -10.45
CA HIS A 411 3.32 -10.56 -10.77
C HIS A 411 3.75 -12.02 -10.98
N LEU A 412 3.20 -12.98 -10.21
CA LEU A 412 3.50 -14.41 -10.39
C LEU A 412 3.11 -14.90 -11.78
N VAL A 413 2.02 -14.40 -12.35
CA VAL A 413 1.61 -14.69 -13.73
C VAL A 413 2.66 -14.20 -14.73
N ILE A 414 3.25 -13.03 -14.50
CA ILE A 414 4.33 -12.49 -15.35
C ILE A 414 5.57 -13.36 -15.25
N ILE A 415 5.98 -13.74 -14.04
CA ILE A 415 7.15 -14.60 -13.81
C ILE A 415 6.97 -15.93 -14.55
N GLN A 416 5.77 -16.51 -14.49
CA GLN A 416 5.44 -17.73 -15.24
C GLN A 416 5.55 -17.51 -16.76
N LYS A 417 5.03 -16.40 -17.29
CA LYS A 417 5.17 -16.04 -18.72
C LYS A 417 6.64 -15.83 -19.14
N VAL A 418 7.48 -15.25 -18.28
CA VAL A 418 8.92 -15.14 -18.53
C VAL A 418 9.52 -16.54 -18.63
N LYS A 419 9.23 -17.43 -17.68
CA LYS A 419 9.71 -18.81 -17.67
C LYS A 419 9.33 -19.55 -18.96
N ASP A 420 8.07 -19.46 -19.36
CA ASP A 420 7.54 -20.13 -20.56
C ASP A 420 8.13 -19.55 -21.86
N SER A 421 8.57 -18.29 -21.84
CA SER A 421 9.19 -17.64 -23.01
C SER A 421 10.66 -18.03 -23.24
N ILE A 422 11.34 -18.65 -22.27
CA ILE A 422 12.78 -18.94 -22.34
C ILE A 422 13.02 -20.43 -22.58
N ILE A 423 13.49 -20.76 -23.78
CA ILE A 423 13.94 -22.10 -24.17
C ILE A 423 15.33 -22.37 -23.58
N ASP A 424 15.56 -23.63 -23.18
CA ASP A 424 16.81 -24.12 -22.60
C ASP A 424 17.24 -23.36 -21.33
N LEU A 425 16.26 -22.87 -20.55
CA LEU A 425 16.52 -22.20 -19.28
C LEU A 425 17.34 -23.12 -18.38
N HIS A 426 18.49 -22.63 -17.91
CA HIS A 426 19.36 -23.37 -17.00
C HIS A 426 19.96 -22.41 -15.98
N LEU A 427 19.40 -22.41 -14.77
CA LEU A 427 19.80 -21.49 -13.72
C LEU A 427 20.67 -22.16 -12.64
N PRO A 428 21.60 -21.39 -12.02
CA PRO A 428 22.50 -21.90 -11.01
C PRO A 428 21.78 -22.11 -9.68
N GLN A 429 21.90 -23.31 -9.10
CA GLN A 429 21.29 -23.72 -7.82
C GLN A 429 19.74 -23.67 -7.83
N ASN A 430 19.10 -24.69 -7.25
CA ASN A 430 17.64 -24.81 -7.09
C ASN A 430 16.76 -24.87 -8.35
N GLY A 431 17.33 -25.05 -9.54
CA GLY A 431 16.59 -25.36 -10.77
C GLY A 431 15.95 -24.14 -11.45
N ASN A 432 14.99 -24.41 -12.34
CA ASN A 432 14.39 -23.43 -13.26
C ASN A 432 13.14 -22.73 -12.69
N ASP A 433 12.99 -22.70 -11.36
CA ASP A 433 11.89 -22.02 -10.70
C ASP A 433 12.24 -20.54 -10.46
N LEU A 434 11.74 -19.67 -11.34
CA LEU A 434 12.01 -18.23 -11.29
C LEU A 434 11.52 -17.57 -10.00
N LEU A 435 10.51 -18.14 -9.32
CA LEU A 435 9.97 -17.61 -8.07
C LEU A 435 11.05 -17.50 -6.97
N GLN A 436 11.99 -18.42 -6.95
CA GLN A 436 13.05 -18.45 -5.93
C GLN A 436 14.04 -17.29 -6.05
N TYR A 437 14.10 -16.69 -7.23
CA TYR A 437 14.94 -15.54 -7.52
C TYR A 437 14.25 -14.20 -7.27
N GLY A 438 12.96 -14.22 -6.89
CA GLY A 438 12.22 -13.06 -6.42
C GLY A 438 11.36 -12.37 -7.48
N ARG A 439 11.10 -11.08 -7.28
CA ARG A 439 10.33 -10.26 -8.22
C ARG A 439 11.16 -9.95 -9.47
N LEU A 440 10.49 -9.87 -10.61
CA LEU A 440 11.07 -9.25 -11.82
C LEU A 440 11.08 -7.73 -11.60
N LEU A 441 12.26 -7.13 -11.54
CA LEU A 441 12.47 -5.71 -11.30
C LEU A 441 12.57 -4.90 -12.61
N LEU A 442 13.17 -5.51 -13.63
CA LEU A 442 13.36 -4.89 -14.93
C LEU A 442 13.59 -5.94 -16.01
N ASP A 443 13.16 -5.63 -17.23
CA ASP A 443 13.48 -6.38 -18.42
C ASP A 443 13.73 -5.44 -19.60
N GLY A 444 14.57 -5.85 -20.56
CA GLY A 444 14.86 -5.01 -21.72
C GLY A 444 16.09 -5.43 -22.55
N GLU A 445 16.33 -4.69 -23.63
CA GLU A 445 17.47 -4.91 -24.52
C GLU A 445 18.72 -4.16 -24.05
N LEU A 446 19.87 -4.81 -24.11
CA LEU A 446 21.16 -4.17 -23.86
C LEU A 446 22.27 -4.83 -24.69
N HIS A 447 23.36 -4.09 -24.87
CA HIS A 447 24.61 -4.66 -25.35
C HIS A 447 25.51 -4.96 -24.14
N ILE A 448 26.03 -6.18 -24.04
CA ILE A 448 26.94 -6.59 -22.97
C ILE A 448 28.31 -6.93 -23.54
N LYS A 449 29.37 -6.46 -22.88
CA LYS A 449 30.76 -6.75 -23.19
C LYS A 449 31.47 -7.28 -21.95
N ALA A 450 31.87 -8.55 -21.98
CA ALA A 450 32.78 -9.10 -20.99
C ALA A 450 34.20 -8.55 -21.22
N HIS A 451 34.88 -8.13 -20.16
CA HIS A 451 36.24 -7.58 -20.26
C HIS A 451 37.28 -8.64 -20.69
N GLU A 452 36.98 -9.92 -20.50
CA GLU A 452 37.84 -11.04 -20.92
C GLU A 452 37.75 -11.35 -22.44
N ASP A 453 36.54 -11.35 -23.02
CA ASP A 453 36.31 -11.69 -24.45
C ASP A 453 36.40 -10.46 -25.37
N GLN A 454 36.26 -9.24 -24.81
CA GLN A 454 36.20 -7.96 -25.53
C GLN A 454 35.14 -7.88 -26.65
N LYS A 455 34.30 -8.91 -26.83
CA LYS A 455 33.18 -8.94 -27.77
C LYS A 455 31.93 -8.32 -27.15
N THR A 456 31.33 -7.40 -27.87
CA THR A 456 30.02 -6.82 -27.55
C THR A 456 28.92 -7.70 -28.13
N LYS A 457 27.93 -8.08 -27.32
CA LYS A 457 26.83 -8.98 -27.68
C LYS A 457 25.49 -8.32 -27.37
N LEU A 458 24.59 -8.21 -28.35
CA LEU A 458 23.20 -7.80 -28.11
C LEU A 458 22.45 -8.91 -27.37
N ARG A 459 21.79 -8.57 -26.27
CA ARG A 459 20.99 -9.49 -25.44
C ARG A 459 19.71 -8.81 -25.00
N TYR A 460 18.70 -9.64 -24.75
CA TYR A 460 17.58 -9.25 -23.90
C TYR A 460 17.89 -9.77 -22.50
N ALA A 461 17.51 -9.02 -21.47
CA ALA A 461 17.89 -9.30 -20.10
C ALA A 461 16.66 -9.20 -19.18
N PHE A 462 16.58 -10.09 -18.20
CA PHE A 462 15.59 -10.06 -17.12
C PHE A 462 16.34 -9.93 -15.78
N VAL A 463 16.03 -8.89 -15.02
CA VAL A 463 16.60 -8.59 -13.70
C VAL A 463 15.59 -9.00 -12.64
N PHE A 464 15.95 -10.01 -11.84
CA PHE A 464 15.21 -10.42 -10.65
C PHE A 464 15.95 -9.96 -9.38
N ASP A 465 15.32 -10.07 -8.20
CA ASP A 465 15.96 -9.73 -6.92
C ASP A 465 17.33 -10.40 -6.74
N LYS A 466 17.47 -11.68 -7.14
CA LYS A 466 18.68 -12.47 -6.91
C LYS A 466 19.55 -12.69 -8.15
N ILE A 467 19.00 -12.56 -9.36
CA ILE A 467 19.67 -13.00 -10.59
C ILE A 467 19.39 -12.09 -11.78
N LEU A 468 20.41 -11.90 -12.62
CA LEU A 468 20.28 -11.33 -13.96
C LEU A 468 20.34 -12.48 -14.98
N ILE A 469 19.30 -12.63 -15.80
CA ILE A 469 19.21 -13.66 -16.85
C ILE A 469 19.42 -12.98 -18.19
N LEU A 470 20.37 -13.50 -18.98
CA LEU A 470 20.67 -13.02 -20.32
C LEU A 470 20.17 -14.01 -21.36
N VAL A 471 19.39 -13.52 -22.31
CA VAL A 471 18.79 -14.34 -23.36
C VAL A 471 19.04 -13.72 -24.74
N LYS A 472 18.94 -14.57 -25.78
CA LYS A 472 18.96 -14.14 -27.18
C LYS A 472 17.54 -14.27 -27.74
N PRO A 473 16.95 -13.19 -28.28
CA PRO A 473 15.69 -13.29 -29.02
C PRO A 473 15.82 -14.31 -30.16
N LEU A 474 14.82 -15.18 -30.31
CA LEU A 474 14.70 -16.03 -31.48
C LEU A 474 13.94 -15.27 -32.56
N ASN A 475 14.33 -15.47 -33.82
CA ASN A 475 13.57 -14.97 -34.96
C ASN A 475 12.32 -15.84 -35.11
N ALA A 476 11.36 -15.65 -34.22
CA ALA A 476 10.07 -16.29 -34.33
C ALA A 476 9.12 -15.39 -35.12
N LYS A 477 8.01 -15.96 -35.60
CA LYS A 477 6.98 -15.20 -36.30
C LYS A 477 6.51 -14.06 -35.40
N ALA A 478 6.18 -12.93 -36.03
CA ALA A 478 5.27 -11.91 -35.53
C ALA A 478 4.41 -12.35 -34.32
N GLY A 479 4.67 -11.82 -33.12
CA GLY A 479 3.93 -12.13 -31.89
C GLY A 479 4.46 -13.27 -31.01
N ASP A 480 5.34 -14.15 -31.50
CA ASP A 480 5.92 -15.23 -30.71
C ASP A 480 7.25 -14.77 -30.09
N MET A 481 7.22 -14.29 -28.86
CA MET A 481 8.40 -13.69 -28.23
C MET A 481 9.18 -14.73 -27.43
N GLN A 482 9.75 -15.70 -28.16
CA GLN A 482 10.59 -16.75 -27.60
C GLN A 482 12.06 -16.32 -27.53
N TYR A 483 12.70 -16.76 -26.46
CA TYR A 483 14.08 -16.46 -26.15
C TYR A 483 14.86 -17.75 -25.97
N ARG A 484 16.13 -17.75 -26.39
CA ARG A 484 17.05 -18.81 -26.00
C ARG A 484 17.93 -18.33 -24.86
N PHE A 485 17.98 -19.09 -23.78
CA PHE A 485 18.88 -18.85 -22.67
C PHE A 485 20.35 -18.74 -23.14
N ARG A 486 21.12 -17.84 -22.53
CA ARG A 486 22.54 -17.65 -22.86
C ARG A 486 23.44 -17.66 -21.65
N ASP A 487 23.06 -16.93 -20.62
CA ASP A 487 23.88 -16.81 -19.41
C ASP A 487 23.02 -16.33 -18.24
N SER A 488 23.53 -16.49 -17.03
CA SER A 488 22.92 -15.92 -15.84
C SER A 488 23.96 -15.49 -14.81
N HIS A 489 23.62 -14.48 -14.01
CA HIS A 489 24.54 -13.85 -13.08
C HIS A 489 23.88 -13.67 -11.71
N ASN A 490 24.40 -14.35 -10.68
CA ASN A 490 23.97 -14.17 -9.30
C ASN A 490 24.36 -12.76 -8.82
N LEU A 491 23.37 -11.90 -8.60
CA LEU A 491 23.58 -10.48 -8.31
C LEU A 491 24.29 -10.23 -6.97
N ASN A 492 24.28 -11.21 -6.05
CA ASN A 492 25.04 -11.12 -4.80
C ASN A 492 26.56 -11.03 -5.04
N GLU A 493 27.05 -11.54 -6.17
CA GLU A 493 28.47 -11.52 -6.52
C GLU A 493 28.92 -10.21 -7.16
N TYR A 494 28.02 -9.29 -7.48
CA TYR A 494 28.31 -8.10 -8.27
C TYR A 494 28.08 -6.81 -7.50
N ARG A 495 28.65 -5.73 -8.03
CA ARG A 495 28.33 -4.34 -7.68
C ARG A 495 28.20 -3.52 -8.96
N VAL A 496 27.34 -2.51 -8.94
CA VAL A 496 27.17 -1.57 -10.04
C VAL A 496 28.11 -0.39 -9.82
N GLU A 497 28.93 -0.08 -10.82
CA GLU A 497 29.82 1.08 -10.84
C GLU A 497 29.46 1.99 -12.02
N GLN A 498 29.53 3.29 -11.78
CA GLN A 498 29.34 4.28 -12.83
C GLN A 498 30.66 4.48 -13.59
N SER A 499 30.63 4.22 -14.89
CA SER A 499 31.78 4.48 -15.76
C SER A 499 31.90 5.99 -15.99
N HIS A 500 33.05 6.57 -15.63
CA HIS A 500 33.39 7.93 -16.06
C HIS A 500 33.81 7.86 -17.52
N SER A 501 32.85 8.10 -18.42
CA SER A 501 33.01 7.92 -19.87
C SER A 501 34.29 8.56 -20.42
N ARG A 502 35.29 7.76 -20.81
CA ARG A 502 36.18 8.15 -21.91
C ARG A 502 35.43 7.89 -23.21
N ARG A 503 35.38 8.88 -24.09
CA ARG A 503 34.73 8.79 -25.41
C ARG A 503 35.28 7.57 -26.17
N THR A 504 34.51 6.49 -26.28
CA THR A 504 34.84 5.41 -27.21
C THR A 504 34.43 5.83 -28.62
N LEU A 505 35.40 6.26 -29.43
CA LEU A 505 35.23 6.41 -30.88
C LEU A 505 35.04 5.00 -31.49
N GLY A 506 33.81 4.61 -31.84
CA GLY A 506 33.55 3.30 -32.45
C GLY A 506 32.09 2.98 -32.83
N ARG A 507 31.75 3.26 -34.09
CA ARG A 507 30.74 2.74 -35.06
C ARG A 507 29.24 2.49 -34.74
N ASP A 508 28.74 2.39 -33.51
CA ASP A 508 27.26 2.47 -33.27
C ASP A 508 26.95 3.56 -32.23
N THR A 509 26.52 4.72 -32.72
CA THR A 509 26.23 5.90 -31.89
C THR A 509 25.00 5.73 -31.00
N ARG A 510 24.19 4.67 -31.23
CA ARG A 510 22.93 4.44 -30.50
C ARG A 510 23.16 3.93 -29.09
N PHE A 511 24.14 3.06 -28.84
CA PHE A 511 24.39 2.45 -27.51
C PHE A 511 25.62 3.03 -26.82
N LYS A 512 25.57 4.34 -26.51
CA LYS A 512 26.74 5.07 -25.97
C LYS A 512 26.78 5.16 -24.44
N TYR A 513 25.67 4.89 -23.76
CA TYR A 513 25.56 5.04 -22.31
C TYR A 513 25.97 3.77 -21.60
N GLN A 514 26.90 3.86 -20.64
CA GLN A 514 27.57 2.68 -20.07
C GLN A 514 27.28 2.50 -18.58
N LEU A 515 27.16 1.24 -18.15
CA LEU A 515 27.22 0.80 -16.75
C LEU A 515 28.25 -0.31 -16.60
N LEU A 516 29.00 -0.30 -15.50
CA LEU A 516 29.94 -1.37 -15.18
C LEU A 516 29.32 -2.29 -14.13
N LEU A 517 29.23 -3.57 -14.46
CA LEU A 517 28.83 -4.63 -13.54
C LEU A 517 30.10 -5.41 -13.16
N ALA A 518 30.68 -5.05 -12.02
CA ALA A 518 31.96 -5.61 -11.55
C ALA A 518 31.71 -6.73 -10.54
N ARG A 519 32.40 -7.87 -10.66
CA ARG A 519 32.37 -8.89 -9.60
C ARG A 519 33.08 -8.39 -8.36
N LYS A 520 32.51 -8.66 -7.18
CA LYS A 520 33.10 -8.40 -5.88
C LYS A 520 34.45 -9.12 -5.71
N SER A 521 34.65 -10.27 -6.37
CA SER A 521 35.92 -11.01 -6.39
C SER A 521 37.05 -10.36 -7.19
N GLY A 522 36.75 -9.34 -8.01
CA GLY A 522 37.73 -8.68 -8.89
C GLY A 522 38.14 -9.50 -10.14
N LYS A 523 37.62 -10.72 -10.31
CA LYS A 523 38.02 -11.61 -11.42
C LYS A 523 37.51 -11.14 -12.79
N THR A 524 36.25 -10.70 -12.86
CA THR A 524 35.57 -10.32 -14.11
C THR A 524 34.75 -9.06 -13.94
N ALA A 525 34.59 -8.33 -15.06
CA ALA A 525 33.68 -7.20 -15.15
C ALA A 525 32.99 -7.18 -16.52
N PHE A 526 31.76 -6.69 -16.53
CA PHE A 526 30.95 -6.52 -17.72
C PHE A 526 30.61 -5.06 -17.92
N THR A 527 30.77 -4.55 -19.14
CA THR A 527 30.21 -3.25 -19.54
C THR A 527 28.88 -3.48 -20.22
N LEU A 528 27.82 -2.90 -19.66
CA LEU A 528 26.49 -2.83 -20.26
C LEU A 528 26.40 -1.51 -21.03
N TYR A 529 25.93 -1.56 -22.27
CA TYR A 529 25.70 -0.40 -23.12
C TYR A 529 24.20 -0.27 -23.41
N LEU A 530 23.67 0.93 -23.20
CA LEU A 530 22.26 1.30 -23.24
C LEU A 530 22.03 2.40 -24.29
N LYS A 531 20.79 2.50 -24.81
CA LYS A 531 20.39 3.40 -25.90
C LYS A 531 20.31 4.85 -25.45
N SER A 532 19.85 5.09 -24.23
CA SER A 532 19.63 6.43 -23.68
C SER A 532 20.14 6.57 -22.24
N GLU A 533 20.32 7.82 -21.79
CA GLU A 533 20.65 8.13 -20.40
C GLU A 533 19.52 7.74 -19.43
N PRO A 534 18.23 8.03 -19.71
CA PRO A 534 17.13 7.51 -18.91
C PRO A 534 17.13 5.99 -18.78
N GLU A 535 17.40 5.27 -19.87
CA GLU A 535 17.49 3.80 -19.84
C GLU A 535 18.65 3.34 -18.96
N ARG A 536 19.85 3.91 -19.12
CA ARG A 536 21.00 3.65 -18.23
C ARG A 536 20.64 3.86 -16.75
N ASP A 537 19.91 4.91 -16.44
CA ASP A 537 19.54 5.24 -15.06
C ASP A 537 18.50 4.27 -14.50
N LYS A 538 17.54 3.84 -15.33
CA LYS A 538 16.58 2.77 -15.02
C LYS A 538 17.29 1.45 -14.71
N TRP A 539 18.22 1.02 -15.56
CA TRP A 539 19.02 -0.19 -15.36
C TRP A 539 19.88 -0.13 -14.10
N ARG A 540 20.52 1.02 -13.84
CA ARG A 540 21.30 1.24 -12.62
C ARG A 540 20.42 1.09 -11.38
N LYS A 541 19.27 1.77 -11.35
CA LYS A 541 18.33 1.73 -10.22
C LYS A 541 17.89 0.28 -9.92
N ALA A 542 17.44 -0.45 -10.94
CA ALA A 542 16.98 -1.83 -10.77
C ALA A 542 18.08 -2.79 -10.28
N LEU A 543 19.28 -2.73 -10.85
CA LEU A 543 20.40 -3.56 -10.42
C LEU A 543 20.88 -3.21 -9.00
N THR A 544 20.93 -1.93 -8.65
CA THR A 544 21.26 -1.49 -7.29
C THR A 544 20.20 -1.94 -6.29
N GLU A 545 18.92 -1.81 -6.62
CA GLU A 545 17.81 -2.26 -5.77
C GLU A 545 17.87 -3.77 -5.50
N ALA A 546 18.13 -4.59 -6.53
CA ALA A 546 18.32 -6.03 -6.39
C ALA A 546 19.46 -6.35 -5.40
N MET A 547 20.60 -5.67 -5.54
CA MET A 547 21.75 -5.87 -4.67
C MET A 547 21.48 -5.41 -3.23
N GLU A 548 20.77 -4.30 -3.03
CA GLU A 548 20.34 -3.85 -1.70
C GLU A 548 19.25 -4.73 -1.10
N ASN A 549 18.47 -5.46 -1.91
CA ASN A 549 17.53 -6.46 -1.41
C ASN A 549 18.27 -7.71 -0.88
N LEU A 550 19.44 -8.02 -1.44
CA LEU A 550 20.29 -9.12 -0.99
C LEU A 550 21.14 -8.75 0.25
N ASP A 551 21.63 -7.51 0.29
CA ASP A 551 22.45 -6.96 1.39
C ASP A 551 21.88 -5.61 1.86
N PRO A 552 20.79 -5.61 2.65
CA PRO A 552 20.10 -4.38 3.00
C PRO A 552 20.94 -3.51 3.94
N PRO A 553 21.02 -2.19 3.71
CA PRO A 553 21.86 -1.28 4.51
C PRO A 553 21.62 -1.36 6.03
N GLY A 554 20.39 -1.69 6.45
CA GLY A 554 20.03 -1.86 7.85
C GLY A 554 20.84 -2.94 8.58
N CYS A 555 21.38 -3.94 7.86
CA CYS A 555 22.24 -4.97 8.46
C CYS A 555 23.56 -4.42 9.02
N ARG A 556 23.99 -3.22 8.60
CA ARG A 556 25.19 -2.58 9.14
C ARG A 556 25.03 -2.16 10.61
N ASN A 557 23.79 -2.00 11.06
CA ASN A 557 23.45 -1.52 12.41
C ASN A 557 23.08 -2.65 13.37
N THR A 558 23.25 -3.91 12.97
CA THR A 558 22.90 -5.07 13.78
C THR A 558 23.83 -6.25 13.50
N ASP A 559 23.90 -7.21 14.43
CA ASP A 559 24.55 -8.50 14.25
C ASP A 559 23.59 -9.58 13.70
N HIS A 560 22.35 -9.22 13.36
CA HIS A 560 21.44 -10.09 12.62
C HIS A 560 22.00 -10.46 11.24
N LYS A 561 21.99 -11.76 10.93
CA LYS A 561 22.24 -12.31 9.60
C LYS A 561 20.92 -12.41 8.84
N MET A 562 20.42 -11.26 8.40
CA MET A 562 19.15 -11.18 7.67
C MET A 562 19.29 -11.71 6.25
N GLU A 563 18.30 -12.47 5.82
CA GLU A 563 18.13 -12.86 4.41
C GLU A 563 16.73 -12.55 3.95
N ILE A 564 16.61 -12.07 2.71
CA ILE A 564 15.33 -11.92 2.04
C ILE A 564 14.63 -13.29 1.96
N PHE A 565 13.37 -13.34 2.38
CA PHE A 565 12.66 -14.60 2.63
C PHE A 565 11.20 -14.54 2.18
N THR A 566 10.71 -15.64 1.62
CA THR A 566 9.29 -15.84 1.29
C THR A 566 8.63 -16.66 2.39
N PHE A 567 7.61 -16.09 3.05
CA PHE A 567 6.83 -16.74 4.09
C PHE A 567 5.57 -17.37 3.50
N ASP A 568 5.31 -18.64 3.81
CA ASP A 568 4.15 -19.37 3.28
C ASP A 568 2.81 -18.99 3.96
N ALA A 569 2.89 -18.39 5.15
CA ALA A 569 1.75 -17.95 5.93
C ALA A 569 1.88 -16.45 6.28
N PRO A 570 0.74 -15.75 6.52
CA PRO A 570 0.77 -14.38 7.01
C PRO A 570 1.66 -14.26 8.24
N THR A 571 2.67 -13.40 8.14
CA THR A 571 3.69 -13.24 9.18
C THR A 571 3.74 -11.78 9.61
N THR A 572 3.92 -11.53 10.90
CA THR A 572 4.04 -10.16 11.44
C THR A 572 5.50 -9.79 11.66
N CYS A 573 5.83 -8.53 11.37
CA CYS A 573 7.15 -7.98 11.63
C CYS A 573 7.39 -7.85 13.14
N ARG A 574 8.50 -8.41 13.62
CA ARG A 574 8.89 -8.39 15.05
C ARG A 574 8.99 -6.98 15.63
N HIS A 575 9.38 -6.00 14.80
CA HIS A 575 9.58 -4.61 15.24
C HIS A 575 8.28 -3.80 15.27
N CYS A 576 7.58 -3.70 14.14
CA CYS A 576 6.41 -2.81 14.02
C CYS A 576 5.05 -3.52 14.22
N SER A 577 5.02 -4.86 14.36
CA SER A 577 3.81 -5.69 14.49
C SER A 577 2.82 -5.64 13.30
N LYS A 578 3.18 -4.94 12.22
CA LYS A 578 2.46 -4.95 10.94
C LYS A 578 2.78 -6.21 10.13
N PHE A 579 1.89 -6.62 9.24
CA PHE A 579 2.13 -7.79 8.39
C PHE A 579 3.32 -7.58 7.44
N LEU A 580 4.07 -8.64 7.19
CA LEU A 580 4.95 -8.77 6.02
C LEU A 580 4.04 -9.10 4.83
N LYS A 581 3.90 -8.14 3.91
CA LYS A 581 2.82 -8.12 2.91
C LYS A 581 3.27 -8.76 1.60
N GLY A 582 2.32 -9.38 0.90
CA GLY A 582 2.55 -10.03 -0.38
C GLY A 582 2.79 -11.53 -0.29
N ARG A 583 3.22 -12.12 -1.41
CA ARG A 583 3.48 -13.55 -1.63
C ARG A 583 4.92 -13.85 -2.03
N ILE A 584 5.69 -12.84 -2.41
CA ILE A 584 7.07 -12.98 -2.88
C ILE A 584 7.95 -12.18 -1.92
N HIS A 585 8.97 -12.79 -1.32
CA HIS A 585 10.00 -12.05 -0.56
C HIS A 585 9.44 -10.94 0.34
N GLN A 586 8.45 -11.25 1.19
CA GLN A 586 7.67 -10.23 1.92
C GLN A 586 8.50 -9.45 2.94
N GLY A 587 9.65 -10.00 3.33
CA GLY A 587 10.56 -9.39 4.29
C GLY A 587 11.83 -10.21 4.44
N TYR A 588 12.42 -10.12 5.63
CA TYR A 588 13.70 -10.70 5.95
C TYR A 588 13.59 -11.60 7.18
N ARG A 589 14.38 -12.68 7.20
CA ARG A 589 14.50 -13.61 8.33
C ARG A 589 15.95 -13.66 8.82
N CYS A 590 16.22 -13.51 10.13
CA CYS A 590 17.59 -13.74 10.65
C CYS A 590 17.88 -15.25 10.57
N LYS A 591 18.96 -15.67 9.89
CA LYS A 591 19.38 -17.09 9.84
C LYS A 591 19.75 -17.69 11.21
N VAL A 592 19.92 -16.85 12.23
CA VAL A 592 20.41 -17.26 13.56
C VAL A 592 19.27 -17.30 14.59
N CYS A 593 18.44 -16.26 14.71
CA CYS A 593 17.34 -16.20 15.67
C CYS A 593 15.94 -16.23 15.06
N GLU A 594 15.85 -16.35 13.72
CA GLU A 594 14.62 -16.52 12.95
C GLU A 594 13.57 -15.41 13.02
N ILE A 595 13.88 -14.26 13.62
CA ILE A 595 12.95 -13.12 13.61
C ILE A 595 12.63 -12.69 12.18
N ALA A 596 11.37 -12.35 11.95
CA ALA A 596 10.85 -11.87 10.68
C ALA A 596 10.62 -10.36 10.73
N VAL A 597 11.16 -9.59 9.77
CA VAL A 597 11.05 -8.11 9.76
C VAL A 597 10.99 -7.52 8.35
N HIS A 598 10.45 -6.31 8.22
CA HIS A 598 10.53 -5.51 6.99
C HIS A 598 11.95 -5.02 6.73
N LYS A 599 12.29 -4.72 5.46
CA LYS A 599 13.59 -4.12 5.05
C LYS A 599 13.97 -2.91 5.92
N GLY A 600 13.04 -1.96 6.07
CA GLY A 600 13.24 -0.74 6.86
C GLY A 600 13.22 -0.94 8.38
N CYS A 601 12.80 -2.10 8.88
CA CYS A 601 12.80 -2.40 10.30
C CYS A 601 14.10 -3.05 10.79
N ILE A 602 14.96 -3.54 9.89
CA ILE A 602 16.17 -4.30 10.22
C ILE A 602 17.07 -3.53 11.20
N SER A 603 17.34 -2.25 10.94
CA SER A 603 18.22 -1.44 11.80
C SER A 603 17.69 -1.27 13.22
N SER A 604 16.39 -1.48 13.44
CA SER A 604 15.71 -1.28 14.73
C SER A 604 15.48 -2.59 15.49
N THR A 605 16.10 -3.70 15.05
CA THR A 605 15.87 -5.04 15.63
C THR A 605 16.74 -5.38 16.83
N GLY A 606 17.77 -4.59 17.14
CA GLY A 606 18.69 -4.88 18.24
C GLY A 606 19.70 -5.98 17.87
N ARG A 607 19.98 -6.90 18.80
CA ARG A 607 21.04 -7.93 18.66
C ARG A 607 20.48 -9.37 18.45
N CYS A 608 21.01 -10.13 17.48
CA CYS A 608 20.56 -11.47 17.02
C CYS A 608 20.88 -12.65 17.98
N LYS A 609 21.17 -12.40 19.26
CA LYS A 609 21.44 -13.47 20.24
C LYS A 609 20.80 -13.27 21.62
N GLN A 610 19.79 -12.43 21.76
CA GLN A 610 18.87 -12.52 22.91
C GLN A 610 17.86 -13.66 22.66
N THR A 611 18.35 -14.90 22.74
CA THR A 611 17.50 -16.09 22.69
C THR A 611 16.86 -16.33 24.05
N THR A 612 15.85 -15.53 24.38
CA THR A 612 14.77 -15.92 25.29
C THR A 612 13.58 -15.02 25.00
N VAL A 613 12.57 -15.58 24.33
CA VAL A 613 11.15 -15.18 24.36
C VAL A 613 10.96 -13.69 24.63
N SER A 614 11.27 -12.84 23.65
CA SER A 614 10.73 -11.49 23.67
C SER A 614 9.32 -11.59 23.08
N ILE A 615 8.34 -11.73 23.96
CA ILE A 615 6.95 -11.36 23.68
C ILE A 615 7.01 -9.90 23.17
N PRO A 616 6.16 -9.46 22.23
CA PRO A 616 5.98 -8.03 21.97
C PRO A 616 5.83 -7.27 23.31
N PRO A 617 6.28 -6.00 23.43
CA PRO A 617 6.27 -5.30 24.70
C PRO A 617 4.91 -5.48 25.39
N PRO A 618 4.88 -6.00 26.64
CA PRO A 618 3.65 -6.37 27.30
C PRO A 618 2.71 -5.17 27.39
N VAL A 619 1.40 -5.42 27.48
CA VAL A 619 0.34 -4.38 27.59
C VAL A 619 0.66 -3.33 28.67
N CYS A 620 1.46 -3.67 29.69
CA CYS A 620 1.95 -2.74 30.70
C CYS A 620 2.81 -1.59 30.15
N ASP A 621 3.62 -1.78 29.10
CA ASP A 621 4.42 -0.71 28.49
C ASP A 621 3.54 0.38 27.86
N ARG A 622 2.37 0.01 27.32
CA ARG A 622 1.38 0.97 26.80
C ARG A 622 0.71 1.78 27.90
N LYS A 623 0.49 1.18 29.09
CA LYS A 623 -0.06 1.88 30.26
C LYS A 623 0.97 2.81 30.89
N LEU A 624 2.24 2.42 30.95
CA LEU A 624 3.32 3.26 31.47
C LEU A 624 3.57 4.50 30.60
N ALA A 625 3.28 4.44 29.30
CA ALA A 625 3.37 5.57 28.37
C ALA A 625 2.46 6.77 28.70
N GLU A 626 1.49 6.61 29.60
CA GLU A 626 0.62 7.70 30.09
C GLU A 626 1.28 8.57 31.17
N PHE A 627 2.40 8.11 31.74
CA PHE A 627 3.12 8.84 32.77
C PHE A 627 4.26 9.65 32.16
N ASN A 628 4.37 10.91 32.57
CA ASN A 628 5.35 11.86 32.05
C ASN A 628 6.82 11.49 32.40
N TRP A 629 7.01 10.62 33.39
CA TRP A 629 8.32 10.07 33.72
C TRP A 629 8.72 8.87 32.85
N PHE A 630 7.83 8.26 32.07
CA PHE A 630 8.18 7.10 31.23
C PHE A 630 8.67 7.52 29.84
N VAL A 631 9.87 7.05 29.46
CA VAL A 631 10.53 7.45 28.20
C VAL A 631 10.70 6.30 27.19
N GLY A 632 10.18 5.11 27.48
CA GLY A 632 10.33 3.94 26.61
C GLY A 632 11.78 3.42 26.55
N ASN A 633 12.18 2.88 25.41
CA ASN A 633 13.53 2.35 25.21
C ASN A 633 14.58 3.46 25.28
N MET A 634 15.43 3.42 26.30
CA MET A 634 16.53 4.37 26.46
C MET A 634 17.68 3.69 27.22
N ASP A 635 18.88 3.74 26.65
CA ASP A 635 20.08 3.22 27.30
C ASP A 635 20.56 4.15 28.44
N ARG A 636 21.58 3.70 29.17
CA ARG A 636 22.10 4.41 30.35
C ARG A 636 22.77 5.73 29.98
N GLU A 637 23.53 5.76 28.90
CA GLU A 637 24.32 6.91 28.47
C GLU A 637 23.42 8.02 27.92
N THR A 638 22.44 7.65 27.10
CA THR A 638 21.41 8.58 26.63
C THR A 638 20.61 9.18 27.80
N ALA A 639 20.27 8.37 28.81
CA ALA A 639 19.58 8.86 30.01
C ALA A 639 20.45 9.82 30.84
N GLN A 640 21.76 9.54 30.97
CA GLN A 640 22.73 10.41 31.62
C GLN A 640 22.75 11.79 30.94
N ILE A 641 22.97 11.82 29.61
CA ILE A 641 23.07 13.06 28.82
C ILE A 641 21.78 13.88 28.92
N ARG A 642 20.62 13.22 28.82
CA ARG A 642 19.32 13.91 28.85
C ARG A 642 18.95 14.48 30.22
N LEU A 643 19.47 13.91 31.30
CA LEU A 643 19.26 14.41 32.65
C LEU A 643 20.31 15.43 33.09
N GLU A 644 21.50 15.43 32.48
CA GLU A 644 22.63 16.29 32.88
C GLU A 644 22.28 17.78 32.96
N ARG A 645 21.49 18.29 32.00
CA ARG A 645 21.08 19.70 31.97
C ARG A 645 19.75 19.99 32.68
N ARG A 646 19.14 18.98 33.31
CA ARG A 646 17.88 19.15 34.07
C ARG A 646 18.18 19.55 35.52
N ARG A 647 17.15 19.94 36.26
CA ARG A 647 17.26 20.31 37.68
C ARG A 647 17.49 19.08 38.56
N VAL A 648 18.05 19.28 39.76
CA VAL A 648 18.17 18.22 40.77
C VAL A 648 16.77 17.72 41.14
N GLY A 649 16.63 16.39 41.29
CA GLY A 649 15.36 15.73 41.54
C GLY A 649 14.58 15.32 40.28
N THR A 650 15.06 15.66 39.06
CA THR A 650 14.45 15.18 37.81
C THR A 650 14.72 13.71 37.56
N TYR A 651 13.69 12.96 37.17
CA TYR A 651 13.77 11.51 37.00
C TYR A 651 13.03 10.98 35.76
N LEU A 652 13.46 9.81 35.27
CA LEU A 652 12.78 9.04 34.23
C LEU A 652 12.81 7.54 34.50
N LEU A 653 11.77 6.84 34.07
CA LEU A 653 11.73 5.40 33.92
C LEU A 653 11.99 5.02 32.47
N ARG A 654 13.00 4.19 32.24
CA ARG A 654 13.39 3.69 30.92
C ARG A 654 13.33 2.17 30.85
N VAL A 655 13.00 1.68 29.66
CA VAL A 655 13.20 0.29 29.27
C VAL A 655 14.66 0.13 28.85
N ARG A 656 15.38 -0.75 29.55
CA ARG A 656 16.79 -1.05 29.30
C ARG A 656 16.91 -1.87 28.02
N PRO A 657 17.64 -1.41 26.97
CA PRO A 657 17.80 -2.17 25.73
C PRO A 657 18.52 -3.51 25.93
N GLN A 658 19.40 -3.58 26.94
CA GLN A 658 20.08 -4.82 27.35
C GLN A 658 19.18 -5.82 28.09
N GLY A 659 17.95 -5.44 28.43
CA GLY A 659 17.02 -6.28 29.20
C GLY A 659 17.41 -6.49 30.66
N ALA A 660 16.76 -7.47 31.28
CA ALA A 660 17.10 -7.94 32.62
C ALA A 660 18.45 -8.68 32.59
N SER A 661 19.33 -8.42 33.57
CA SER A 661 20.64 -9.09 33.64
C SER A 661 20.58 -10.42 34.39
N ASN A 662 19.50 -10.70 35.13
CA ASN A 662 19.25 -11.95 35.83
C ASN A 662 17.72 -12.16 36.00
N PRO A 663 17.25 -13.34 36.42
CA PRO A 663 15.82 -13.66 36.48
C PRO A 663 14.97 -12.76 37.40
N ASN A 664 15.60 -12.22 38.45
CA ASN A 664 14.96 -11.37 39.47
C ASN A 664 15.07 -9.87 39.11
N GLU A 665 15.67 -9.54 37.96
CA GLU A 665 15.69 -8.18 37.42
C GLU A 665 14.54 -7.99 36.42
N THR A 666 13.96 -6.79 36.38
CA THR A 666 13.02 -6.40 35.32
C THR A 666 13.78 -5.74 34.16
N MET A 667 13.11 -5.51 33.03
CA MET A 667 13.67 -4.70 31.92
C MET A 667 13.75 -3.20 32.24
N TYR A 668 13.22 -2.72 33.37
CA TYR A 668 13.15 -1.29 33.68
C TYR A 668 14.32 -0.80 34.54
N ALA A 669 14.65 0.47 34.39
CA ALA A 669 15.52 1.20 35.30
C ALA A 669 15.00 2.63 35.53
N LEU A 670 15.18 3.10 36.75
CA LEU A 670 14.93 4.48 37.15
C LEU A 670 16.23 5.27 37.06
N SER A 671 16.22 6.43 36.41
CA SER A 671 17.36 7.33 36.35
C SER A 671 16.97 8.66 36.99
N LEU A 672 17.78 9.17 37.92
CA LEU A 672 17.49 10.34 38.76
C LEU A 672 18.72 11.25 38.82
N LYS A 673 18.53 12.55 38.57
CA LYS A 673 19.56 13.56 38.85
C LYS A 673 19.56 13.89 40.34
N THR A 674 20.69 13.66 41.00
CA THR A 674 20.80 13.79 42.47
C THR A 674 21.58 15.02 42.89
N ASP A 675 22.53 15.47 42.06
CA ASP A 675 23.34 16.68 42.26
C ASP A 675 23.71 17.27 40.89
N GLU A 676 24.39 18.43 40.87
CA GLU A 676 24.83 19.16 39.66
C GLU A 676 25.45 18.23 38.59
N ASN A 677 26.31 17.29 39.00
CA ASN A 677 27.07 16.41 38.11
C ASN A 677 26.78 14.91 38.30
N VAL A 678 25.79 14.53 39.11
CA VAL A 678 25.56 13.13 39.48
C VAL A 678 24.17 12.67 39.06
N ILE A 679 24.14 11.65 38.19
CA ILE A 679 22.94 10.91 37.83
C ILE A 679 23.07 9.49 38.36
N LYS A 680 22.10 9.07 39.17
CA LYS A 680 22.01 7.70 39.66
C LYS A 680 21.07 6.89 38.77
N HIS A 681 21.46 5.65 38.49
CA HIS A 681 20.63 4.70 37.75
C HIS A 681 20.38 3.49 38.63
N MET A 682 19.12 3.22 38.96
CA MET A 682 18.71 2.10 39.78
C MET A 682 17.91 1.12 38.94
N LYS A 683 18.27 -0.15 39.01
CA LYS A 683 17.52 -1.23 38.36
C LYS A 683 16.27 -1.54 39.20
N ILE A 684 15.17 -1.87 38.53
CA ILE A 684 13.99 -2.38 39.21
C ILE A 684 14.05 -3.91 39.19
N ASN A 685 13.99 -4.51 40.38
CA ASN A 685 13.93 -5.94 40.56
C ASN A 685 12.48 -6.39 40.75
N ARG A 686 12.26 -7.70 40.57
CA ARG A 686 11.01 -8.38 40.87
C ARG A 686 11.28 -9.60 41.74
N ASP A 687 10.48 -9.77 42.78
CA ASP A 687 10.50 -10.93 43.67
C ASP A 687 9.15 -11.64 43.64
N TYR A 688 9.21 -12.98 43.65
CA TYR A 688 8.05 -13.85 43.60
C TYR A 688 7.77 -14.43 45.00
N HIS A 689 6.57 -14.18 45.53
CA HIS A 689 6.08 -14.78 46.76
C HIS A 689 4.82 -15.59 46.44
N GLY A 690 5.00 -16.86 46.05
CA GLY A 690 3.92 -17.68 45.50
C GLY A 690 3.47 -17.12 44.15
N ASP A 691 2.16 -16.91 43.99
CA ASP A 691 1.57 -16.33 42.77
C ASP A 691 1.68 -14.79 42.69
N ASN A 692 2.14 -14.14 43.77
CA ASN A 692 2.24 -12.68 43.84
C ASN A 692 3.64 -12.20 43.41
N VAL A 693 3.65 -11.21 42.51
CA VAL A 693 4.88 -10.51 42.08
C VAL A 693 4.95 -9.16 42.79
N THR A 694 6.13 -8.85 43.34
CA THR A 694 6.44 -7.53 43.89
C THR A 694 7.63 -6.91 43.17
N TYR A 695 7.63 -5.59 43.03
CA TYR A 695 8.69 -4.80 42.38
C TYR A 695 9.46 -4.01 43.44
N CYS A 696 10.78 -3.93 43.33
CA CYS A 696 11.59 -3.25 44.35
C CYS A 696 12.86 -2.60 43.76
N LEU A 697 13.39 -1.59 44.44
CA LEU A 697 14.73 -1.01 44.16
C LEU A 697 15.81 -1.64 45.06
N SER A 698 15.41 -2.22 46.19
CA SER A 698 16.24 -3.01 47.10
C SER A 698 15.37 -4.06 47.80
N THR A 699 15.98 -5.06 48.43
CA THR A 699 15.27 -6.12 49.18
C THR A 699 14.52 -5.62 50.42
N ARG A 700 14.62 -4.32 50.77
CA ARG A 700 13.99 -3.74 51.96
C ARG A 700 12.50 -3.46 51.79
N ARG A 701 12.04 -3.18 50.56
CA ARG A 701 10.65 -2.77 50.30
C ARG A 701 10.16 -3.19 48.92
N GLY A 702 9.07 -3.96 48.90
CA GLY A 702 8.38 -4.40 47.67
C GLY A 702 7.07 -3.68 47.43
N PHE A 703 6.72 -3.51 46.16
CA PHE A 703 5.52 -2.82 45.68
C PHE A 703 4.71 -3.70 44.73
N LYS A 704 3.38 -3.54 44.71
CA LYS A 704 2.49 -4.36 43.85
C LYS A 704 2.61 -4.02 42.36
N SER A 705 3.05 -2.80 42.04
CA SER A 705 3.31 -2.36 40.68
C SER A 705 4.49 -1.37 40.61
N ILE A 706 5.01 -1.16 39.41
CA ILE A 706 6.03 -0.13 39.14
C ILE A 706 5.47 1.28 39.39
N VAL A 707 4.19 1.49 39.13
CA VAL A 707 3.52 2.77 39.41
C VAL A 707 3.50 3.04 40.91
N ASP A 708 3.17 2.04 41.73
CA ASP A 708 3.20 2.18 43.20
C ASP A 708 4.60 2.46 43.72
N LEU A 709 5.62 1.82 43.14
CA LEU A 709 7.02 2.05 43.47
C LEU A 709 7.42 3.50 43.20
N VAL A 710 7.16 4.01 42.00
CA VAL A 710 7.47 5.41 41.65
C VAL A 710 6.69 6.36 42.55
N SER A 711 5.38 6.14 42.73
CA SER A 711 4.50 6.98 43.56
C SER A 711 4.92 7.06 45.03
N TYR A 712 5.57 6.01 45.54
CA TYR A 712 6.11 6.00 46.89
C TYR A 712 7.37 6.87 46.99
N TYR A 713 8.33 6.72 46.07
CA TYR A 713 9.58 7.49 46.10
C TYR A 713 9.45 8.93 45.58
N GLU A 714 8.30 9.30 45.01
CA GLU A 714 7.93 10.72 44.87
C GLU A 714 7.72 11.41 46.22
N ARG A 715 7.32 10.65 47.25
CA ARG A 715 6.96 11.17 48.58
C ARG A 715 7.95 10.79 49.67
N ASN A 716 8.85 9.85 49.38
CA ASN A 716 9.79 9.31 50.33
C ASN A 716 11.20 9.33 49.76
N ASP A 717 12.14 9.57 50.64
CA ASP A 717 13.55 9.63 50.31
C ASP A 717 14.13 8.26 49.92
N LEU A 718 15.07 8.25 48.97
CA LEU A 718 15.72 7.03 48.50
C LEU A 718 16.83 6.50 49.44
N GLY A 719 17.20 7.26 50.48
CA GLY A 719 18.23 6.94 51.45
C GLY A 719 17.99 5.65 52.23
N GLU A 720 16.72 5.23 52.37
CA GLU A 720 16.34 3.94 52.96
C GLU A 720 16.93 2.74 52.18
N ASN A 721 17.08 2.89 50.85
CA ASN A 721 17.59 1.85 49.95
C ASN A 721 19.07 2.04 49.60
N PHE A 722 19.54 3.29 49.54
CA PHE A 722 20.87 3.63 49.08
C PHE A 722 21.48 4.66 50.03
N ALA A 723 22.40 4.22 50.89
CA ALA A 723 23.04 5.09 51.87
C ALA A 723 23.66 6.32 51.17
N GLY A 724 23.30 7.53 51.65
CA GLY A 724 23.75 8.80 51.08
C GLY A 724 22.96 9.31 49.88
N LEU A 725 21.90 8.61 49.43
CA LEU A 725 20.99 9.09 48.40
C LEU A 725 19.76 9.75 49.01
N ASN A 726 19.98 10.89 49.69
CA ASN A 726 18.91 11.65 50.34
C ASN A 726 18.15 12.54 49.33
N GLN A 727 17.63 11.93 48.26
CA GLN A 727 16.84 12.57 47.23
C GLN A 727 15.55 11.79 46.94
N SER A 728 14.43 12.49 46.80
CA SER A 728 13.15 11.94 46.29
C SER A 728 12.95 12.20 44.79
N LEU A 729 11.98 11.51 44.18
CA LEU A 729 11.59 11.68 42.79
C LEU A 729 10.71 12.92 42.62
N GLN A 730 11.32 14.08 42.37
CA GLN A 730 10.61 15.36 42.48
C GLN A 730 9.98 15.85 41.16
N TRP A 731 10.64 15.61 40.03
CA TRP A 731 10.24 16.17 38.74
C TRP A 731 10.26 15.10 37.64
N PRO A 732 9.13 14.77 36.99
CA PRO A 732 9.13 13.84 35.86
C PRO A 732 9.90 14.44 34.68
N PHE A 733 10.52 13.60 33.87
CA PHE A 733 11.37 14.05 32.75
C PHE A 733 10.63 14.87 31.69
N ARG A 734 9.37 14.54 31.37
CA ARG A 734 8.53 15.38 30.51
C ARG A 734 7.75 16.36 31.41
N GLU A 735 8.08 17.64 31.37
CA GLU A 735 7.41 18.65 32.19
C GLU A 735 6.32 19.34 31.36
N ILE A 736 5.07 18.90 31.50
CA ILE A 736 3.93 19.53 30.81
C ILE A 736 3.30 20.57 31.75
N TYR A 737 3.28 21.83 31.35
CA TYR A 737 2.68 22.91 32.13
C TYR A 737 1.27 23.27 31.60
N GLY A 738 0.39 23.63 32.53
CA GLY A 738 -0.91 24.20 32.23
C GLY A 738 -1.20 25.42 33.10
N THR A 739 -2.10 26.28 32.63
CA THR A 739 -2.60 27.43 33.39
C THR A 739 -3.98 27.07 33.94
N ALA A 740 -4.19 27.17 35.24
CA ALA A 740 -5.52 27.03 35.82
C ALA A 740 -6.42 28.17 35.31
N ILE A 741 -7.59 27.84 34.76
CA ILE A 741 -8.57 28.79 34.24
C ILE A 741 -9.74 29.03 35.21
N PHE A 742 -9.87 28.17 36.23
CA PHE A 742 -10.87 28.29 37.29
C PHE A 742 -10.25 28.01 38.66
N ASP A 743 -10.81 28.61 39.70
CA ASP A 743 -10.48 28.28 41.10
C ASP A 743 -11.04 26.89 41.44
N PHE A 744 -10.26 26.08 42.16
CA PHE A 744 -10.68 24.78 42.63
C PHE A 744 -10.26 24.58 44.09
N GLU A 745 -11.26 24.41 44.97
CA GLU A 745 -11.06 24.17 46.40
C GLU A 745 -11.10 22.66 46.71
N PRO A 746 -10.05 22.09 47.34
CA PRO A 746 -10.00 20.68 47.70
C PRO A 746 -11.11 20.29 48.67
N GLN A 747 -11.89 19.27 48.32
CA GLN A 747 -12.85 18.61 49.21
C GLN A 747 -12.26 17.36 49.89
N GLY A 748 -11.09 16.91 49.42
CA GLY A 748 -10.38 15.74 49.93
C GLY A 748 -8.88 15.98 50.08
N THR A 749 -8.23 15.21 50.96
CA THR A 749 -6.79 15.34 51.26
C THR A 749 -5.86 14.97 50.10
N ASN A 750 -6.39 14.34 49.05
CA ASN A 750 -5.67 13.99 47.83
C ASN A 750 -5.90 14.98 46.67
N GLN A 751 -6.65 16.07 46.89
CA GLN A 751 -6.97 17.06 45.88
C GLN A 751 -6.05 18.29 45.97
N LEU A 752 -5.68 18.86 44.82
CA LEU A 752 -4.78 20.00 44.71
C LEU A 752 -5.59 21.28 44.52
N GLN A 753 -5.41 22.26 45.41
CA GLN A 753 -6.06 23.57 45.25
C GLN A 753 -5.52 24.25 43.98
N LEU A 754 -6.43 24.80 43.17
CA LEU A 754 -6.08 25.65 42.03
C LEU A 754 -6.62 27.05 42.26
N LYS A 755 -5.85 28.06 41.84
CA LYS A 755 -6.33 29.44 41.70
C LYS A 755 -6.24 29.82 40.23
N ALA A 756 -7.28 30.42 39.68
CA ALA A 756 -7.32 30.91 38.31
C ALA A 756 -6.08 31.79 38.04
N GLY A 757 -5.38 31.48 36.95
CA GLY A 757 -4.11 32.07 36.56
C GLY A 757 -2.86 31.35 37.06
N CYS A 758 -2.95 30.40 38.00
CA CYS A 758 -1.75 29.71 38.50
C CYS A 758 -1.19 28.70 37.49
N GLN A 759 0.14 28.57 37.46
CA GLN A 759 0.81 27.52 36.69
C GLN A 759 0.79 26.20 37.46
N VAL A 760 0.39 25.13 36.80
CA VAL A 760 0.39 23.77 37.33
C VAL A 760 1.24 22.87 36.45
N LEU A 761 2.16 22.15 37.08
CA LEU A 761 2.91 21.08 36.42
C LEU A 761 2.06 19.82 36.40
N ILE A 762 1.73 19.33 35.22
CA ILE A 762 0.97 18.09 35.03
C ILE A 762 1.96 16.92 35.18
N ILE A 763 1.74 16.07 36.17
CA ILE A 763 2.63 14.96 36.52
C ILE A 763 2.09 13.63 35.96
N GLY A 764 0.78 13.48 35.88
CA GLY A 764 0.15 12.25 35.39
C GLY A 764 -1.31 12.44 34.98
N LYS A 765 -1.74 11.60 34.04
CA LYS A 765 -3.13 11.52 33.53
C LYS A 765 -3.84 10.25 34.01
N ASP A 766 -3.41 9.72 35.15
CA ASP A 766 -3.88 8.45 35.74
C ASP A 766 -5.32 8.48 36.28
N GLY A 767 -5.91 9.67 36.45
CA GLY A 767 -7.33 9.86 36.77
C GLY A 767 -8.14 10.50 35.64
N ASP A 768 -7.58 10.55 34.43
CA ASP A 768 -8.17 11.27 33.28
C ASP A 768 -9.52 10.67 32.86
N ASP A 769 -9.69 9.37 33.07
CA ASP A 769 -10.92 8.58 32.92
C ASP A 769 -12.06 9.08 33.84
N ARG A 770 -11.72 9.69 34.98
CA ARG A 770 -12.67 10.27 35.94
C ARG A 770 -12.74 11.79 35.86
N GLY A 771 -12.06 12.41 34.90
CA GLY A 771 -12.01 13.86 34.73
C GLY A 771 -10.97 14.57 35.60
N TRP A 772 -10.00 13.84 36.18
CA TRP A 772 -8.98 14.41 37.06
C TRP A 772 -7.58 14.25 36.49
N TRP A 773 -6.76 15.28 36.60
CA TRP A 773 -5.32 15.16 36.38
C TRP A 773 -4.58 15.24 37.70
N ARG A 774 -3.43 14.58 37.76
CA ARG A 774 -2.50 14.72 38.86
C ARG A 774 -1.43 15.73 38.48
N GLY A 775 -1.23 16.73 39.31
CA GLY A 775 -0.16 17.68 39.10
C GLY A 775 0.30 18.35 40.37
N LYS A 776 1.09 19.40 40.20
CA LYS A 776 1.84 20.05 41.27
C LYS A 776 1.84 21.56 41.09
N VAL A 777 1.54 22.26 42.18
CA VAL A 777 1.66 23.71 42.32
C VAL A 777 2.57 23.98 43.51
N GLY A 778 3.72 24.62 43.29
CA GLY A 778 4.78 24.71 44.31
C GLY A 778 5.28 23.32 44.72
N ASP A 779 5.21 23.00 46.02
CA ASP A 779 5.58 21.68 46.56
C ASP A 779 4.38 20.74 46.80
N VAL A 780 3.15 21.21 46.57
CA VAL A 780 1.93 20.44 46.85
C VAL A 780 1.52 19.65 45.63
N VAL A 781 1.28 18.34 45.82
CA VAL A 781 0.84 17.41 44.78
C VAL A 781 -0.55 16.90 45.11
N GLY A 782 -1.43 16.88 44.10
CA GLY A 782 -2.77 16.33 44.26
C GLY A 782 -3.51 16.26 42.93
N TYR A 783 -4.74 15.76 43.00
CA TYR A 783 -5.64 15.69 41.87
C TYR A 783 -6.46 16.98 41.73
N PHE A 784 -6.61 17.46 40.51
CA PHE A 784 -7.51 18.57 40.18
C PHE A 784 -8.36 18.21 38.96
N PRO A 785 -9.54 18.82 38.77
CA PRO A 785 -10.35 18.56 37.60
C PRO A 785 -9.63 19.04 36.34
N LYS A 786 -9.49 18.18 35.33
CA LYS A 786 -8.69 18.50 34.13
C LYS A 786 -9.20 19.71 33.35
N GLU A 787 -10.52 19.92 33.38
CA GLU A 787 -11.19 21.04 32.70
C GLU A 787 -10.86 22.40 33.32
N TYR A 788 -10.28 22.41 34.53
CA TYR A 788 -9.91 23.63 35.23
C TYR A 788 -8.54 24.13 34.80
N VAL A 789 -7.85 23.44 33.88
CA VAL A 789 -6.49 23.75 33.47
C VAL A 789 -6.37 23.69 31.95
N GLN A 790 -5.95 24.81 31.36
CA GLN A 790 -5.62 24.89 29.93
C GLN A 790 -4.14 24.54 29.72
N MET A 791 -3.85 23.48 28.97
CA MET A 791 -2.47 23.08 28.64
C MET A 791 -1.81 24.11 27.73
N GLN A 792 -0.54 24.43 27.98
CA GLN A 792 0.23 25.26 27.06
C GLN A 792 0.69 24.45 25.84
N PRO A 793 0.74 25.05 24.64
CA PRO A 793 1.34 24.41 23.47
C PRO A 793 2.83 24.14 23.72
N PRO A 794 3.38 23.01 23.23
CA PRO A 794 4.79 22.65 23.45
C PRO A 794 5.70 23.72 22.83
N THR A 795 6.74 24.10 23.57
CA THR A 795 7.79 25.01 23.06
C THR A 795 8.76 24.23 22.16
N SER A 796 9.38 24.93 21.21
CA SER A 796 10.18 24.37 20.10
C SER A 796 11.39 23.53 20.50
N ASP A 797 11.78 23.53 21.78
CA ASP A 797 12.91 22.75 22.29
C ASP A 797 12.55 21.31 22.71
N GLU A 798 11.27 20.91 22.62
CA GLU A 798 10.80 19.56 22.99
C GLU A 798 10.31 18.70 21.81
N LEU A 799 10.59 19.09 20.56
CA LEU A 799 10.35 18.28 19.35
C LEU A 799 11.54 17.38 18.99
#